data_AF-A0A0A2KEK2-F1
#
_entry.id   AF-A0A0A2KEK2-F1
#
_cell.length_a   1.000
_cell.length_b   1.000
_cell.length_c   1.000
_cell.angle_alpha   90.00
_cell.angle_beta   90.00
_cell.angle_gamma   90.00
#
_symmetry.space_group_name_H-M   'P 1'
#
loop_
_entity.id
_entity.type
_entity.pdbx_description
1 polymer ?
#
loop_
_entity_poly.entity_id
_entity_poly.type
_entity_poly.pdbx_seq_one_letter_code
_entity_poly.pdbx_strand_id
1 'polypeptide(L)'
;MAGQSKPVLSPWGSAVAGATGAVLANALVYPLDLVKTKLQVQVKEKNGPAQTEDLEHYESTMDAITKIAEKEGYSGLYSGMAGALLGVASTNFAYFYWYSVVRTLYMASAKSAQAPGTAIELSLGAVSGAVAQIFTIPVAVITTRQQTQPKGDKKGLIETGREVVESEDGWTGLWRGLKASLILVVNPAITYGAYQRLKEVIFPGKNNLKPWEAFLLGAMSKALATIATQPLIVAKVGLQSRPPPSRNGKPFKSFGEVMKHIVDNEGLFSLFKGIGPQILKGLLVQGLLMMTKERMELLFIVLFAYLKNIKKDKLRKAVDLAAEKAKTRLAIPPVLPLVGNLYQLRTNAAQQYREWAKDLGAVYQVRLGNITVMVINSATAAKVILGHNSQATASRPQLYTYHKLVSNTAGTTIGAAPYNESLIRRRKGAASALNHPSVETYVPHLDIETKVFVEGLLKYGDFGRKPINPVAMLQRLSLSLACTVNWGTRITSHNDQMLSEITHVETEISRIRSTTDNLQDYIPLLRLIPYSPGKRKAAAYRQRRDRYLAKLNGDLEERIKNGMHKPCIQANVILDKEAKLNEVELTSISLSMLSGGFETTTAVMTWAIALLAMRPDIQSKAVTEIQNMYGINDVMCNAKDDQKCKYIAAIARESLRYFSVLRLSLPRLTNKTFVYEGKTIPAGTTIFLNSWACNMDSDLWDNPEEFQPERWLEHPNKPIFTFGVGYRMCAGSLLAYRELYLTFQRMLAAFEIVTDRPIETHPVKGVADLTNLVMAWVVMRWPPWSSESTNDEQKQTPSSWLSSAANDPSSILDWTAFTELRTIVPTLVLTSGILIAVRFHGRYLRRIPDAPSISSSYLRRRSIFGQVTSVGDGDNFRIFHTPGGRMAGWGWLPWKKVPTVKKDLKDKTIHIRLAGIDAPELAHFGRPEQPFARDAHTWLTSYLTSRRIRALVHRQDQYSRVVASVFVRRAFDFPPFRRRDVSYEMLKRGLATVYEAKVGSEFGGEKTEKKYRKAEWWAKKRAKGLWKDYGRVGSDWESPREYKNRMGMGDPAPIEKGIGKGKNGKK
;
A
#
# COMPACT_ATOMS: atom_id res chain seq x y z
N MET A 1 -29.50 -40.69 -27.54
CA MET A 1 -29.02 -40.53 -26.14
C MET A 1 -29.36 -39.12 -25.69
N ALA A 2 -30.21 -39.00 -24.66
CA ALA A 2 -30.79 -37.75 -24.19
C ALA A 2 -29.71 -36.75 -23.72
N GLY A 3 -29.80 -35.52 -24.22
CA GLY A 3 -28.87 -34.44 -23.94
C GLY A 3 -28.99 -33.94 -22.52
N GLN A 4 -28.05 -34.31 -21.65
CA GLN A 4 -27.70 -33.46 -20.51
C GLN A 4 -26.92 -32.27 -21.05
N SER A 5 -27.48 -31.07 -20.90
CA SER A 5 -26.82 -29.81 -21.22
C SER A 5 -25.46 -29.74 -20.51
N LYS A 6 -24.36 -29.87 -21.27
CA LYS A 6 -22.99 -29.76 -20.73
C LYS A 6 -22.88 -28.47 -19.90
N PRO A 7 -22.34 -28.51 -18.67
CA PRO A 7 -22.08 -27.30 -17.91
C PRO A 7 -21.12 -26.40 -18.69
N VAL A 8 -21.58 -25.19 -19.01
CA VAL A 8 -20.85 -24.24 -19.86
C VAL A 8 -19.62 -23.73 -19.11
N LEU A 9 -18.43 -23.99 -19.64
CA LEU A 9 -17.16 -23.43 -19.14
C LEU A 9 -17.19 -21.90 -19.26
N SER A 10 -16.49 -21.21 -18.35
CA SER A 10 -16.30 -19.76 -18.48
C SER A 10 -15.55 -19.44 -19.79
N PRO A 11 -15.74 -18.25 -20.40
CA PRO A 11 -15.04 -17.87 -21.64
C PRO A 11 -13.52 -18.06 -21.55
N TRP A 12 -12.95 -17.86 -20.36
CA TRP A 12 -11.54 -18.11 -20.08
C TRP A 12 -11.19 -19.62 -20.04
N GLY A 13 -12.03 -20.44 -19.42
CA GLY A 13 -11.87 -21.91 -19.41
C GLY A 13 -11.94 -22.52 -20.81
N SER A 14 -12.85 -22.04 -21.67
CA SER A 14 -12.95 -22.47 -23.06
C SER A 14 -11.74 -22.03 -23.90
N ALA A 15 -11.23 -20.81 -23.69
CA ALA A 15 -10.05 -20.33 -24.40
C ALA A 15 -8.77 -21.11 -24.03
N VAL A 16 -8.58 -21.42 -22.74
CA VAL A 16 -7.44 -22.23 -22.27
C VAL A 16 -7.53 -23.66 -22.81
N ALA A 17 -8.70 -24.30 -22.72
CA ALA A 17 -8.91 -25.64 -23.28
C ALA A 17 -8.66 -25.70 -24.80
N GLY A 18 -9.15 -24.70 -25.54
CA GLY A 18 -8.93 -24.58 -26.98
C GLY A 18 -7.47 -24.35 -27.36
N ALA A 19 -6.75 -23.49 -26.63
CA ALA A 19 -5.33 -23.24 -26.86
C ALA A 19 -4.48 -24.49 -26.55
N THR A 20 -4.75 -25.20 -25.46
CA THR A 20 -4.03 -26.43 -25.10
C THR A 20 -4.27 -27.55 -26.13
N GLY A 21 -5.52 -27.75 -26.56
CA GLY A 21 -5.84 -28.73 -27.62
C GLY A 21 -5.13 -28.41 -28.94
N ALA A 22 -5.08 -27.13 -29.32
CA ALA A 22 -4.41 -26.70 -30.53
C ALA A 22 -2.87 -26.87 -30.48
N VAL A 23 -2.25 -26.64 -29.33
CA VAL A 23 -0.80 -26.87 -29.16
C VAL A 23 -0.47 -28.35 -29.30
N LEU A 24 -1.26 -29.23 -28.67
CA LEU A 24 -1.04 -30.69 -28.77
C LEU A 24 -1.24 -31.20 -30.20
N ALA A 25 -2.31 -30.77 -30.88
CA ALA A 25 -2.56 -31.15 -32.27
C ALA A 25 -1.46 -30.67 -33.22
N ASN A 26 -0.99 -29.42 -33.07
CA ASN A 26 0.07 -28.88 -33.92
C ASN A 26 1.45 -29.49 -33.61
N ALA A 27 1.70 -29.96 -32.39
CA ALA A 27 2.94 -30.67 -32.04
C ALA A 27 3.04 -32.01 -32.79
N LEU A 28 1.94 -32.76 -32.87
CA LEU A 28 1.90 -34.06 -33.56
C LEU A 28 2.07 -33.92 -35.08
N VAL A 29 1.49 -32.89 -35.68
CA VAL A 29 1.53 -32.68 -37.14
C VAL A 29 2.68 -31.74 -37.56
N TYR A 30 3.58 -31.39 -36.64
CA TYR A 30 4.68 -30.46 -36.89
C TYR A 30 5.61 -30.86 -38.04
N PRO A 31 5.99 -32.14 -38.24
CA PRO A 31 6.84 -32.53 -39.37
C PRO A 31 6.30 -32.11 -40.74
N LEU A 32 4.98 -32.18 -40.94
CA LEU A 32 4.35 -31.71 -42.18
C LEU A 32 4.42 -30.20 -42.36
N ASP A 33 4.42 -29.43 -41.26
CA ASP A 33 4.59 -27.98 -41.29
C ASP A 33 6.00 -27.58 -41.71
N LEU A 34 7.02 -28.26 -41.18
CA LEU A 34 8.41 -28.04 -41.54
C LEU A 34 8.66 -28.33 -43.03
N VAL A 35 8.19 -29.48 -43.50
CA VAL A 35 8.34 -29.91 -44.91
C VAL A 35 7.62 -28.95 -45.85
N LYS A 36 6.39 -28.55 -45.50
CA LYS A 36 5.65 -27.52 -46.25
C LYS A 36 6.46 -26.23 -46.38
N THR A 37 6.97 -25.68 -45.27
CA THR A 37 7.72 -24.41 -45.29
C THR A 37 8.99 -24.53 -46.14
N LYS A 38 9.73 -25.63 -46.05
CA LYS A 38 10.93 -25.86 -46.88
C LYS A 38 10.60 -25.95 -48.38
N LEU A 39 9.54 -26.68 -48.74
CA LEU A 39 9.08 -26.79 -50.14
C LEU A 39 8.57 -25.47 -50.73
N GLN A 40 8.06 -24.55 -49.91
CA GLN A 40 7.55 -23.25 -50.35
C GLN A 40 8.65 -22.19 -50.54
N VAL A 41 9.82 -22.39 -49.93
CA VAL A 41 10.94 -21.43 -49.96
C VAL A 41 11.99 -21.80 -51.01
N GLN A 42 12.06 -23.06 -51.42
CA GLN A 42 13.00 -23.50 -52.47
C GLN A 42 12.65 -22.92 -53.86
N VAL A 43 13.66 -22.40 -54.54
CA VAL A 43 13.58 -21.89 -55.92
C VAL A 43 14.58 -22.66 -56.80
N LYS A 44 14.14 -23.11 -57.98
CA LYS A 44 14.91 -23.80 -59.03
C LYS A 44 15.48 -22.75 -59.99
N GLU A 45 16.78 -22.73 -60.20
CA GLU A 45 17.42 -21.82 -61.17
C GLU A 45 17.31 -22.40 -62.60
N LYS A 46 17.03 -21.52 -63.57
CA LYS A 46 16.91 -21.89 -64.99
C LYS A 46 18.23 -21.82 -65.77
N ASN A 47 19.22 -21.04 -65.33
CA ASN A 47 20.50 -20.82 -66.04
C ASN A 47 21.63 -20.39 -65.06
N GLY A 48 22.20 -21.32 -64.29
CA GLY A 48 23.36 -21.08 -63.41
C GLY A 48 24.37 -22.22 -63.49
N PRO A 49 25.68 -21.96 -63.39
CA PRO A 49 26.70 -23.00 -63.48
C PRO A 49 26.55 -23.97 -62.29
N ALA A 50 26.67 -25.26 -62.57
CA ALA A 50 26.63 -26.32 -61.56
C ALA A 50 27.83 -26.22 -60.62
N GLN A 51 27.72 -25.44 -59.54
CA GLN A 51 28.58 -25.51 -58.34
C GLN A 51 28.06 -24.56 -57.25
N THR A 52 27.26 -25.08 -56.32
CA THR A 52 27.23 -24.67 -54.90
C THR A 52 26.64 -25.83 -54.09
N GLU A 53 27.51 -26.62 -53.47
CA GLU A 53 27.22 -27.92 -52.82
C GLU A 53 26.36 -27.85 -51.53
N ASP A 54 25.80 -26.70 -51.13
CA ASP A 54 25.25 -26.54 -49.76
C ASP A 54 23.72 -26.44 -49.64
N LEU A 55 22.94 -26.47 -50.73
CA LEU A 55 21.46 -26.38 -50.68
C LEU A 55 20.80 -27.59 -51.35
N GLU A 56 20.33 -28.55 -50.54
CA GLU A 56 19.60 -29.73 -51.01
C GLU A 56 18.21 -29.38 -51.55
N HIS A 57 17.89 -29.89 -52.74
CA HIS A 57 16.60 -29.73 -53.38
C HIS A 57 15.64 -30.89 -53.04
N TYR A 58 14.36 -30.56 -52.79
CA TYR A 58 13.33 -31.53 -52.44
C TYR A 58 12.27 -31.63 -53.54
N GLU A 59 12.05 -32.82 -54.09
CA GLU A 59 11.12 -33.03 -55.21
C GLU A 59 9.69 -33.32 -54.75
N SER A 60 9.54 -34.00 -53.61
CA SER A 60 8.25 -34.38 -53.06
C SER A 60 8.20 -34.27 -51.53
N THR A 61 7.00 -34.43 -50.97
CA THR A 61 6.81 -34.43 -49.51
C THR A 61 7.54 -35.59 -48.85
N MET A 62 7.48 -36.79 -49.46
CA MET A 62 8.12 -37.97 -48.91
C MET A 62 9.64 -37.89 -49.07
N ASP A 63 10.11 -37.40 -50.23
CA ASP A 63 11.52 -37.12 -50.48
C ASP A 63 12.10 -36.15 -49.43
N ALA A 64 11.37 -35.07 -49.10
CA ALA A 64 11.78 -34.14 -48.05
C ALA A 64 11.84 -34.77 -46.65
N ILE A 65 10.86 -35.62 -46.28
CA ILE A 65 10.87 -36.30 -44.98
C ILE A 65 12.06 -37.25 -44.88
N THR A 66 12.28 -38.07 -45.90
CA THR A 66 13.37 -39.06 -45.94
C THR A 66 14.74 -38.38 -45.88
N LYS A 67 15.00 -37.41 -46.76
CA LYS A 67 16.28 -36.67 -46.76
C LYS A 67 16.56 -35.92 -45.45
N ILE A 68 15.55 -35.31 -44.84
CA ILE A 68 15.71 -34.65 -43.53
C ILE A 68 15.99 -35.67 -42.43
N ALA A 69 15.30 -36.81 -42.42
CA ALA A 69 15.50 -37.86 -41.43
C ALA A 69 16.89 -38.50 -41.55
N GLU A 70 17.39 -38.73 -42.77
CA GLU A 70 18.72 -39.29 -43.03
C GLU A 70 19.86 -38.34 -42.65
N LYS A 71 19.74 -37.04 -43.00
CA LYS A 71 20.82 -36.07 -42.78
C LYS A 71 20.80 -35.39 -41.41
N GLU A 72 19.62 -35.14 -40.86
CA GLU A 72 19.44 -34.44 -39.58
C GLU A 72 18.96 -35.32 -38.44
N GLY A 73 18.60 -36.59 -38.72
CA GLY A 73 17.94 -37.48 -37.77
C GLY A 73 16.46 -37.15 -37.58
N TYR A 74 15.72 -38.05 -36.92
CA TYR A 74 14.30 -37.84 -36.62
C TYR A 74 14.02 -36.59 -35.76
N SER A 75 15.01 -36.10 -34.99
CA SER A 75 14.91 -34.84 -34.26
C SER A 75 14.95 -33.60 -35.17
N GLY A 76 15.53 -33.73 -36.37
CA GLY A 76 15.53 -32.69 -37.41
C GLY A 76 14.13 -32.33 -37.91
N LEU A 77 13.23 -33.32 -38.00
CA LEU A 77 11.81 -33.11 -38.36
C LEU A 77 11.04 -32.23 -37.36
N TYR A 78 11.60 -32.03 -36.15
CA TYR A 78 11.03 -31.17 -35.10
C TYR A 78 11.83 -29.87 -34.88
N SER A 79 12.73 -29.53 -35.80
CA SER A 79 13.52 -28.29 -35.73
C SER A 79 12.62 -27.06 -35.85
N GLY A 80 12.73 -26.13 -34.90
CA GLY A 80 11.88 -24.93 -34.84
C GLY A 80 10.52 -25.10 -34.13
N MET A 81 10.20 -26.30 -33.63
CA MET A 81 8.90 -26.61 -33.02
C MET A 81 8.53 -25.69 -31.85
N ALA A 82 9.49 -25.34 -30.98
CA ALA A 82 9.22 -24.46 -29.85
C ALA A 82 8.70 -23.07 -30.28
N GLY A 83 9.26 -22.51 -31.36
CA GLY A 83 8.79 -21.25 -31.94
C GLY A 83 7.42 -21.40 -32.57
N ALA A 84 7.20 -22.47 -33.34
CA ALA A 84 5.92 -22.72 -33.98
C ALA A 84 4.79 -22.96 -32.96
N LEU A 85 5.03 -23.73 -31.90
CA LEU A 85 4.04 -23.96 -30.83
C LEU A 85 3.74 -22.69 -30.03
N LEU A 86 4.76 -21.86 -29.74
CA LEU A 86 4.56 -20.53 -29.16
C LEU A 86 3.74 -19.63 -30.10
N GLY A 87 3.98 -19.70 -31.41
CA GLY A 87 3.19 -19.02 -32.43
C GLY A 87 1.73 -19.47 -32.44
N VAL A 88 1.48 -20.78 -32.39
CA VAL A 88 0.12 -21.36 -32.33
C VAL A 88 -0.60 -20.95 -31.04
N ALA A 89 0.06 -21.06 -29.88
CA ALA A 89 -0.52 -20.64 -28.60
C ALA A 89 -0.86 -19.15 -28.57
N SER A 90 0.08 -18.30 -29.04
CA SER A 90 -0.11 -16.85 -29.11
C SER A 90 -1.23 -16.46 -30.09
N THR A 91 -1.32 -17.14 -31.23
CA THR A 91 -2.33 -16.87 -32.26
C THR A 91 -3.72 -17.24 -31.79
N ASN A 92 -3.89 -18.42 -31.19
CA ASN A 92 -5.18 -18.83 -30.66
C ASN A 92 -5.62 -17.95 -29.48
N PHE A 93 -4.70 -17.63 -28.57
CA PHE A 93 -4.99 -16.72 -27.47
C PHE A 93 -5.39 -15.32 -27.95
N ALA A 94 -4.60 -14.73 -28.85
CA ALA A 94 -4.88 -13.40 -29.41
C ALA A 94 -6.21 -13.39 -30.17
N TYR A 95 -6.49 -14.41 -30.99
CA TYR A 95 -7.74 -14.53 -31.73
C TYR A 95 -8.97 -14.57 -30.80
N PHE A 96 -8.99 -15.47 -29.81
CA PHE A 96 -10.13 -15.58 -28.89
C PHE A 96 -10.30 -14.34 -28.00
N TYR A 97 -9.18 -13.73 -27.57
CA TYR A 97 -9.21 -12.48 -26.81
C TYR A 97 -9.83 -11.35 -27.64
N TRP A 98 -9.31 -11.10 -28.84
CA TRP A 98 -9.82 -10.04 -29.71
C TRP A 98 -11.24 -10.30 -30.19
N TYR A 99 -11.60 -11.56 -30.44
CA TYR A 99 -12.97 -11.95 -30.73
C TYR A 99 -13.92 -11.64 -29.58
N SER A 100 -13.54 -11.96 -28.34
CA SER A 100 -14.33 -11.59 -27.16
C SER A 100 -14.48 -10.06 -27.03
N VAL A 101 -13.41 -9.30 -27.27
CA VAL A 101 -13.44 -7.83 -27.18
C VAL A 101 -14.31 -7.23 -28.28
N VAL A 102 -14.07 -7.57 -29.54
CA VAL A 102 -14.79 -7.05 -30.72
C VAL A 102 -16.27 -7.41 -30.65
N ARG A 103 -16.60 -8.63 -30.24
CA ARG A 103 -17.99 -9.06 -30.03
C ARG A 103 -18.67 -8.29 -28.90
N THR A 104 -17.98 -8.05 -27.78
CA THR A 104 -18.52 -7.27 -26.65
C THR A 104 -18.78 -5.82 -27.04
N LEU A 105 -17.84 -5.20 -27.78
CA LEU A 105 -17.99 -3.83 -28.28
C LEU A 105 -19.15 -3.72 -29.28
N TYR A 106 -19.32 -4.71 -30.16
CA TYR A 106 -20.45 -4.77 -31.08
C TYR A 106 -21.78 -4.89 -30.33
N MET A 107 -21.89 -5.81 -29.36
CA MET A 107 -23.13 -5.96 -28.58
C MET A 107 -23.46 -4.71 -27.75
N ALA A 108 -22.45 -4.02 -27.21
CA ALA A 108 -22.62 -2.75 -26.51
C ALA A 108 -23.10 -1.62 -27.44
N SER A 109 -22.62 -1.60 -28.69
CA SER A 109 -23.01 -0.61 -29.70
C SER A 109 -24.39 -0.89 -30.31
N ALA A 110 -24.73 -2.15 -30.55
CA ALA A 110 -25.97 -2.56 -31.21
C ALA A 110 -27.22 -2.51 -30.31
N LYS A 111 -27.08 -2.23 -29.01
CA LYS A 111 -28.16 -2.19 -27.99
C LYS A 111 -29.14 -3.37 -28.06
N SER A 112 -28.70 -4.53 -28.54
CA SER A 112 -29.53 -5.72 -28.72
C SER A 112 -29.04 -6.86 -27.85
N ALA A 113 -29.97 -7.49 -27.14
CA ALA A 113 -29.72 -8.70 -26.34
C ALA A 113 -29.70 -9.98 -27.17
N GLN A 114 -30.02 -9.91 -28.47
CA GLN A 114 -30.02 -11.06 -29.37
C GLN A 114 -28.63 -11.37 -29.92
N ALA A 115 -28.34 -12.66 -30.10
CA ALA A 115 -27.09 -13.11 -30.68
C ALA A 115 -26.94 -12.58 -32.13
N PRO A 116 -25.74 -12.14 -32.55
CA PRO A 116 -25.56 -11.62 -33.89
C PRO A 116 -25.88 -12.70 -34.93
N GLY A 117 -26.49 -12.30 -36.05
CA GLY A 117 -26.70 -13.21 -37.18
C GLY A 117 -25.39 -13.76 -37.73
N THR A 118 -25.44 -14.90 -38.42
CA THR A 118 -24.25 -15.64 -38.88
C THR A 118 -23.28 -14.81 -39.72
N ALA A 119 -23.79 -13.91 -40.56
CA ALA A 119 -22.97 -13.00 -41.36
C ALA A 119 -22.18 -12.00 -40.50
N ILE A 120 -22.79 -11.50 -39.42
CA ILE A 120 -22.17 -10.57 -38.48
C ILE A 120 -21.15 -11.31 -37.61
N GLU A 121 -21.45 -12.54 -37.16
CA GLU A 121 -20.48 -13.37 -36.44
C GLU A 121 -19.21 -13.64 -37.27
N LEU A 122 -19.38 -13.89 -38.58
CA LEU A 122 -18.25 -14.06 -39.50
C LEU A 122 -17.44 -12.76 -39.69
N SER A 123 -18.10 -11.60 -39.82
CA SER A 123 -17.40 -10.32 -39.94
C SER A 123 -16.64 -9.95 -38.65
N LEU A 124 -17.24 -10.19 -37.49
CA LEU A 124 -16.57 -10.01 -36.19
C LEU A 124 -15.37 -10.96 -36.08
N GLY A 125 -15.51 -12.21 -36.52
CA GLY A 125 -14.41 -13.18 -36.62
C GLY A 125 -13.28 -12.71 -37.54
N ALA A 126 -13.59 -12.14 -38.70
CA ALA A 126 -12.61 -11.60 -39.64
C ALA A 126 -11.86 -10.38 -39.08
N VAL A 127 -12.57 -9.41 -38.51
CA VAL A 127 -11.97 -8.22 -37.86
C VAL A 127 -11.05 -8.65 -36.72
N SER A 128 -11.50 -9.60 -35.89
CA SER A 128 -10.69 -10.14 -34.79
C SER A 128 -9.44 -10.86 -35.28
N GLY A 129 -9.56 -11.60 -36.39
CA GLY A 129 -8.42 -12.21 -37.07
C GLY A 129 -7.40 -11.18 -37.58
N ALA A 130 -7.86 -10.08 -38.17
CA ALA A 130 -6.99 -9.00 -38.64
C ALA A 130 -6.24 -8.31 -37.49
N VAL A 131 -6.92 -8.02 -36.37
CA VAL A 131 -6.29 -7.41 -35.18
C VAL A 131 -5.29 -8.38 -34.55
N ALA A 132 -5.63 -9.67 -34.46
CA ALA A 132 -4.73 -10.68 -33.92
C ALA A 132 -3.41 -10.78 -34.72
N GLN A 133 -3.46 -10.61 -36.04
CA GLN A 133 -2.26 -10.67 -36.90
C GLN A 133 -1.20 -9.62 -36.57
N ILE A 134 -1.59 -8.45 -36.04
CA ILE A 134 -0.63 -7.42 -35.61
C ILE A 134 0.31 -7.97 -34.53
N PHE A 135 -0.20 -8.85 -33.66
CA PHE A 135 0.56 -9.41 -32.55
C PHE A 135 1.24 -10.75 -32.89
N THR A 136 0.75 -11.48 -33.90
CA THR A 136 1.22 -12.84 -34.20
C THR A 136 2.25 -12.89 -35.32
N ILE A 137 2.26 -11.90 -36.23
CA ILE A 137 3.22 -11.86 -37.35
C ILE A 137 4.69 -11.79 -36.88
N PRO A 138 5.08 -11.05 -35.83
CA PRO A 138 6.45 -11.09 -35.31
C PRO A 138 6.93 -12.49 -34.95
N VAL A 139 6.07 -13.29 -34.31
CA VAL A 139 6.39 -14.68 -33.97
C VAL A 139 6.48 -15.51 -35.25
N ALA A 140 5.54 -15.32 -36.20
CA ALA A 140 5.53 -16.02 -37.47
C ALA A 140 6.83 -15.79 -38.28
N VAL A 141 7.31 -14.53 -38.40
CA VAL A 141 8.55 -14.20 -39.10
C VAL A 141 9.75 -14.91 -38.49
N ILE A 142 9.86 -14.90 -37.15
CA ILE A 142 10.96 -15.58 -36.45
C ILE A 142 10.89 -17.08 -36.71
N THR A 143 9.70 -17.68 -36.63
CA THR A 143 9.54 -19.12 -36.86
C THR A 143 9.87 -19.54 -38.29
N THR A 144 9.42 -18.79 -39.29
CA THR A 144 9.70 -19.10 -40.70
C THR A 144 11.20 -19.04 -40.98
N ARG A 145 11.91 -18.05 -40.43
CA ARG A 145 13.38 -17.98 -40.56
C ARG A 145 14.10 -19.14 -39.89
N GLN A 146 13.63 -19.59 -38.72
CA GLN A 146 14.19 -20.78 -38.06
C GLN A 146 13.93 -22.07 -38.84
N GLN A 147 12.75 -22.21 -39.45
CA GLN A 147 12.38 -23.40 -40.23
C GLN A 147 13.19 -23.54 -41.53
N THR A 148 13.69 -22.43 -42.08
CA THR A 148 14.46 -22.40 -43.33
C THR A 148 15.98 -22.35 -43.12
N GLN A 149 16.48 -22.42 -41.88
CA GLN A 149 17.92 -22.35 -41.59
C GLN A 149 18.63 -23.69 -41.86
N PRO A 150 19.81 -23.70 -42.51
CA PRO A 150 20.64 -24.90 -42.67
C PRO A 150 21.25 -25.35 -41.33
N LYS A 151 21.61 -26.65 -41.24
CA LYS A 151 22.04 -27.34 -40.00
C LYS A 151 23.16 -26.64 -39.22
N GLY A 152 24.10 -25.99 -39.90
CA GLY A 152 25.24 -25.29 -39.29
C GLY A 152 24.95 -23.92 -38.68
N ASP A 153 23.81 -23.30 -39.01
CA ASP A 153 23.47 -21.91 -38.64
C ASP A 153 22.16 -21.83 -37.82
N LYS A 154 21.78 -22.94 -37.16
CA LYS A 154 20.53 -23.04 -36.38
C LYS A 154 20.61 -22.19 -35.11
N LYS A 155 19.87 -21.07 -35.10
CA LYS A 155 19.86 -20.09 -33.99
C LYS A 155 18.61 -20.22 -33.11
N GLY A 156 18.74 -19.80 -31.85
CA GLY A 156 17.61 -19.74 -30.91
C GLY A 156 16.56 -18.69 -31.31
N LEU A 157 15.35 -18.75 -30.71
CA LEU A 157 14.24 -17.83 -31.00
C LEU A 157 14.64 -16.35 -30.84
N ILE A 158 15.29 -16.04 -29.72
CA ILE A 158 15.72 -14.68 -29.37
C ILE A 158 16.84 -14.21 -30.31
N GLU A 159 17.72 -15.13 -30.71
CA GLU A 159 18.86 -14.82 -31.58
C GLU A 159 18.42 -14.61 -33.03
N THR A 160 17.48 -15.43 -33.52
CA THR A 160 16.84 -15.24 -34.83
C THR A 160 16.03 -13.94 -34.88
N GLY A 161 15.28 -13.63 -33.81
CA GLY A 161 14.58 -12.35 -33.71
C GLY A 161 15.54 -11.16 -33.70
N ARG A 162 16.70 -11.30 -33.06
CA ARG A 162 17.75 -10.28 -33.08
C ARG A 162 18.33 -10.08 -34.48
N GLU A 163 18.59 -11.16 -35.22
CA GLU A 163 19.05 -11.10 -36.62
C GLU A 163 18.04 -10.38 -37.52
N VAL A 164 16.74 -10.59 -37.32
CA VAL A 164 15.69 -9.85 -38.05
C VAL A 164 15.79 -8.35 -37.76
N VAL A 165 15.93 -7.97 -36.49
CA VAL A 165 15.99 -6.56 -36.06
C VAL A 165 17.30 -5.89 -36.49
N GLU A 166 18.38 -6.64 -36.63
CA GLU A 166 19.70 -6.15 -37.06
C GLU A 166 19.84 -6.09 -38.60
N SER A 167 18.82 -6.51 -39.37
CA SER A 167 18.77 -6.38 -40.84
C SER A 167 18.42 -4.97 -41.33
N GLU A 168 18.55 -4.70 -42.63
CA GLU A 168 18.30 -3.37 -43.23
C GLU A 168 16.91 -2.76 -42.91
N ASP A 169 15.89 -3.60 -42.67
CA ASP A 169 14.54 -3.17 -42.30
C ASP A 169 14.38 -2.78 -40.82
N GLY A 170 15.41 -2.99 -40.01
CA GLY A 170 15.37 -2.78 -38.56
C GLY A 170 14.26 -3.58 -37.88
N TRP A 171 13.62 -2.97 -36.88
CA TRP A 171 12.54 -3.61 -36.13
C TRP A 171 11.27 -3.88 -36.95
N THR A 172 11.06 -3.15 -38.06
CA THR A 172 9.90 -3.33 -38.93
C THR A 172 9.95 -4.65 -39.71
N GLY A 173 11.15 -5.26 -39.83
CA GLY A 173 11.34 -6.58 -40.42
C GLY A 173 10.54 -7.70 -39.75
N LEU A 174 10.17 -7.54 -38.47
CA LEU A 174 9.31 -8.49 -37.73
C LEU A 174 7.87 -8.52 -38.26
N TRP A 175 7.42 -7.51 -39.01
CA TRP A 175 6.07 -7.47 -39.61
C TRP A 175 6.06 -7.80 -41.11
N ARG A 176 7.13 -8.38 -41.64
CA ARG A 176 7.16 -8.85 -43.03
C ARG A 176 6.07 -9.88 -43.30
N GLY A 177 5.36 -9.67 -44.40
CA GLY A 177 4.20 -10.49 -44.77
C GLY A 177 2.88 -10.05 -44.10
N LEU A 178 2.83 -8.99 -43.28
CA LEU A 178 1.58 -8.51 -42.68
C LEU A 178 0.52 -8.16 -43.74
N LYS A 179 0.89 -7.44 -44.80
CA LYS A 179 -0.05 -7.08 -45.90
C LYS A 179 -0.67 -8.32 -46.56
N ALA A 180 0.16 -9.31 -46.90
CA ALA A 180 -0.32 -10.57 -47.46
C ALA A 180 -1.20 -11.33 -46.44
N SER A 181 -0.84 -11.30 -45.16
CA SER A 181 -1.61 -11.96 -44.10
C SER A 181 -2.98 -11.32 -43.87
N LEU A 182 -3.09 -9.99 -43.97
CA LEU A 182 -4.37 -9.28 -43.82
C LEU A 182 -5.33 -9.64 -44.96
N ILE A 183 -4.83 -9.77 -46.19
CA ILE A 183 -5.64 -10.29 -47.32
C ILE A 183 -6.06 -11.74 -47.06
N LEU A 184 -5.17 -12.56 -46.48
CA LEU A 184 -5.48 -13.95 -46.12
C LEU A 184 -6.55 -14.09 -45.01
N VAL A 185 -6.96 -13.01 -44.33
CA VAL A 185 -8.12 -13.00 -43.43
C VAL A 185 -9.44 -13.30 -44.18
N VAL A 186 -9.43 -13.19 -45.51
CA VAL A 186 -10.57 -13.59 -46.37
C VAL A 186 -10.72 -15.12 -46.47
N ASN A 187 -9.70 -15.91 -46.12
CA ASN A 187 -9.73 -17.37 -46.25
C ASN A 187 -10.91 -18.05 -45.49
N PRO A 188 -11.22 -17.70 -44.22
CA PRO A 188 -12.45 -18.17 -43.56
C PRO A 188 -13.74 -17.78 -44.27
N ALA A 189 -13.82 -16.58 -44.86
CA ALA A 189 -14.99 -16.13 -45.60
C ALA A 189 -15.20 -16.96 -46.88
N ILE A 190 -14.12 -17.25 -47.63
CA ILE A 190 -14.16 -18.15 -48.80
C ILE A 190 -14.54 -19.56 -48.36
N THR A 191 -13.98 -20.05 -47.25
CA THR A 191 -14.31 -21.37 -46.71
C THR A 191 -15.80 -21.49 -46.40
N TYR A 192 -16.39 -20.48 -45.76
CA TYR A 192 -17.81 -20.46 -45.45
C TYR A 192 -18.69 -20.32 -46.69
N GLY A 193 -18.33 -19.42 -47.61
CA GLY A 193 -19.05 -19.25 -48.88
C GLY A 193 -19.05 -20.53 -49.71
N ALA A 194 -17.90 -21.21 -49.81
CA ALA A 194 -17.78 -22.51 -50.43
C ALA A 194 -18.60 -23.58 -49.69
N TYR A 195 -18.61 -23.55 -48.35
CA TYR A 195 -19.41 -24.48 -47.55
C TYR A 195 -20.91 -24.34 -47.82
N GLN A 196 -21.43 -23.11 -47.87
CA GLN A 196 -22.85 -22.88 -48.16
C GLN A 196 -23.21 -23.34 -49.57
N ARG A 197 -22.40 -22.99 -50.58
CA ARG A 197 -22.65 -23.39 -51.97
C ARG A 197 -22.52 -24.88 -52.19
N LEU A 198 -21.50 -25.51 -51.61
CA LEU A 198 -21.36 -26.97 -51.65
C LEU A 198 -22.50 -27.67 -50.88
N LYS A 199 -23.00 -27.09 -49.79
CA LYS A 199 -24.16 -27.63 -49.06
C LYS A 199 -25.40 -27.62 -49.95
N GLU A 200 -25.68 -26.51 -50.61
CA GLU A 200 -26.81 -26.35 -51.52
C GLU A 200 -26.74 -27.30 -52.72
N VAL A 201 -25.54 -27.53 -53.27
CA VAL A 201 -25.32 -28.40 -54.43
C VAL A 201 -25.31 -29.89 -54.06
N ILE A 202 -24.60 -30.28 -53.00
CA ILE A 202 -24.38 -31.69 -52.63
C ILE A 202 -25.52 -32.22 -51.75
N PHE A 203 -26.15 -31.36 -50.93
CA PHE A 203 -27.20 -31.73 -49.99
C PHE A 203 -28.42 -30.78 -50.06
N PRO A 204 -29.09 -30.68 -51.22
CA PRO A 204 -30.24 -29.79 -51.38
C PRO A 204 -31.36 -30.12 -50.37
N GLY A 205 -31.90 -29.10 -49.70
CA GLY A 205 -33.02 -29.25 -48.75
C GLY A 205 -32.69 -29.85 -47.38
N LYS A 206 -31.44 -30.27 -47.12
CA LYS A 206 -31.01 -30.81 -45.82
C LYS A 206 -30.57 -29.70 -44.86
N ASN A 207 -31.39 -29.42 -43.83
CA ASN A 207 -31.05 -28.41 -42.82
C ASN A 207 -29.95 -28.88 -41.84
N ASN A 208 -29.99 -30.15 -41.42
CA ASN A 208 -29.01 -30.75 -40.50
C ASN A 208 -28.20 -31.87 -41.17
N LEU A 209 -26.88 -31.72 -41.20
CA LEU A 209 -25.93 -32.69 -41.76
C LEU A 209 -25.48 -33.68 -40.68
N LYS A 210 -25.26 -34.95 -41.04
CA LYS A 210 -24.60 -35.93 -40.15
C LYS A 210 -23.15 -35.50 -39.89
N PRO A 211 -22.53 -35.88 -38.74
CA PRO A 211 -21.17 -35.43 -38.39
C PRO A 211 -20.10 -35.70 -39.47
N TRP A 212 -20.16 -36.84 -40.15
CA TRP A 212 -19.21 -37.17 -41.23
C TRP A 212 -19.51 -36.41 -42.53
N GLU A 213 -20.79 -36.12 -42.82
CA GLU A 213 -21.21 -35.28 -43.96
C GLU A 213 -20.73 -33.83 -43.75
N ALA A 214 -20.90 -33.31 -42.54
CA ALA A 214 -20.42 -31.98 -42.15
C ALA A 214 -18.88 -31.89 -42.17
N PHE A 215 -18.18 -32.96 -41.76
CA PHE A 215 -16.73 -33.07 -41.85
C PHE A 215 -16.24 -33.06 -43.30
N LEU A 216 -16.82 -33.90 -44.18
CA LEU A 216 -16.46 -33.99 -45.59
C LEU A 216 -16.68 -32.64 -46.29
N LEU A 217 -17.86 -32.05 -46.08
CA LEU A 217 -18.22 -30.76 -46.64
C LEU A 217 -17.28 -29.65 -46.13
N GLY A 218 -16.95 -29.65 -44.84
CA GLY A 218 -15.99 -28.73 -44.23
C GLY A 218 -14.58 -28.88 -44.80
N ALA A 219 -14.13 -30.12 -45.00
CA ALA A 219 -12.82 -30.44 -45.58
C ALA A 219 -12.71 -29.99 -47.04
N MET A 220 -13.73 -30.27 -47.87
CA MET A 220 -13.79 -29.82 -49.27
C MET A 220 -13.80 -28.29 -49.38
N SER A 221 -14.61 -27.63 -48.57
CA SER A 221 -14.69 -26.17 -48.53
C SER A 221 -13.37 -25.54 -48.12
N LYS A 222 -12.67 -26.14 -47.16
CA LYS A 222 -11.36 -25.68 -46.71
C LYS A 222 -10.28 -25.92 -47.76
N ALA A 223 -10.34 -27.05 -48.48
CA ALA A 223 -9.43 -27.36 -49.58
C ALA A 223 -9.58 -26.33 -50.71
N LEU A 224 -10.80 -26.02 -51.16
CA LEU A 224 -11.09 -25.00 -52.17
C LEU A 224 -10.58 -23.61 -51.76
N ALA A 225 -10.87 -23.19 -50.53
CA ALA A 225 -10.37 -21.92 -50.02
C ALA A 225 -8.83 -21.88 -49.94
N THR A 226 -8.20 -23.00 -49.62
CA THR A 226 -6.74 -23.14 -49.57
C THR A 226 -6.14 -23.07 -50.97
N ILE A 227 -6.72 -23.74 -51.97
CA ILE A 227 -6.30 -23.65 -53.38
C ILE A 227 -6.37 -22.19 -53.84
N ALA A 228 -7.50 -21.52 -53.64
CA ALA A 228 -7.69 -20.13 -54.06
C ALA A 228 -6.70 -19.15 -53.41
N THR A 229 -6.28 -19.42 -52.17
CA THR A 229 -5.37 -18.54 -51.42
C THR A 229 -3.90 -18.99 -51.46
N GLN A 230 -3.60 -20.13 -52.09
CA GLN A 230 -2.26 -20.73 -52.09
C GLN A 230 -1.17 -19.80 -52.64
N PRO A 231 -1.36 -19.08 -53.77
CA PRO A 231 -0.35 -18.15 -54.28
C PRO A 231 0.03 -17.06 -53.27
N LEU A 232 -0.95 -16.52 -52.53
CA LEU A 232 -0.73 -15.54 -51.46
C LEU A 232 -0.02 -16.15 -50.25
N ILE A 233 -0.28 -17.43 -49.94
CA ILE A 233 0.39 -18.14 -48.84
C ILE A 233 1.87 -18.35 -49.18
N VAL A 234 2.17 -18.79 -50.40
CA VAL A 234 3.56 -18.94 -50.88
C VAL A 234 4.27 -17.60 -50.88
N ALA A 235 3.63 -16.54 -51.39
CA ALA A 235 4.20 -15.20 -51.38
C ALA A 235 4.45 -14.66 -49.95
N LYS A 236 3.53 -14.93 -49.01
CA LYS A 236 3.72 -14.60 -47.59
C LYS A 236 4.94 -15.30 -47.02
N VAL A 237 5.08 -16.61 -47.25
CA VAL A 237 6.20 -17.39 -46.70
C VAL A 237 7.53 -16.92 -47.31
N GLY A 238 7.57 -16.62 -48.62
CA GLY A 238 8.76 -16.06 -49.28
C GLY A 238 9.15 -14.65 -48.81
N LEU A 239 8.19 -13.83 -48.35
CA LEU A 239 8.49 -12.53 -47.71
C LEU A 239 9.11 -12.69 -46.31
N GLN A 240 8.80 -13.80 -45.62
CA GLN A 240 9.20 -14.06 -44.24
C GLN A 240 10.53 -14.82 -44.14
N SER A 241 10.87 -15.60 -45.17
CA SER A 241 12.14 -16.33 -45.28
C SER A 241 13.33 -15.40 -45.54
N ARG A 242 14.55 -15.98 -45.48
CA ARG A 242 15.75 -15.31 -45.99
C ARG A 242 15.64 -15.16 -47.52
N PRO A 243 16.20 -14.10 -48.13
CA PRO A 243 16.21 -13.93 -49.58
C PRO A 243 16.98 -15.06 -50.26
N PRO A 244 16.54 -15.50 -51.45
CA PRO A 244 17.23 -16.55 -52.18
C PRO A 244 18.64 -16.10 -52.61
N PRO A 245 19.59 -17.04 -52.79
CA PRO A 245 20.97 -16.75 -53.19
C PRO A 245 21.06 -15.89 -54.46
N SER A 246 20.18 -16.12 -55.42
CA SER A 246 20.04 -15.39 -56.69
C SER A 246 19.81 -13.87 -56.55
N ARG A 247 19.49 -13.38 -55.34
CA ARG A 247 19.27 -11.95 -55.06
C ARG A 247 20.38 -11.29 -54.24
N ASN A 248 21.52 -11.96 -54.03
CA ASN A 248 22.68 -11.41 -53.31
C ASN A 248 22.29 -10.76 -51.95
N GLY A 249 21.44 -11.44 -51.18
CA GLY A 249 21.00 -10.96 -49.87
C GLY A 249 19.92 -9.87 -49.89
N LYS A 250 19.44 -9.40 -51.05
CA LYS A 250 18.39 -8.38 -51.15
C LYS A 250 16.99 -8.97 -50.93
N PRO A 251 16.25 -8.51 -49.90
CA PRO A 251 14.93 -9.01 -49.58
C PRO A 251 13.85 -8.54 -50.56
N PHE A 252 12.77 -9.32 -50.66
CA PHE A 252 11.57 -8.95 -51.41
C PHE A 252 10.77 -7.87 -50.66
N LYS A 253 10.30 -6.85 -51.38
CA LYS A 253 9.55 -5.71 -50.82
C LYS A 253 8.04 -5.92 -50.83
N SER A 254 7.52 -6.74 -51.75
CA SER A 254 6.08 -6.99 -51.90
C SER A 254 5.78 -8.43 -52.28
N PHE A 255 4.56 -8.88 -51.97
CA PHE A 255 4.12 -10.24 -52.34
C PHE A 255 4.02 -10.41 -53.87
N GLY A 256 3.72 -9.34 -54.60
CA GLY A 256 3.74 -9.34 -56.08
C GLY A 256 5.13 -9.58 -56.65
N GLU A 257 6.17 -9.00 -56.03
CA GLU A 257 7.57 -9.22 -56.41
C GLU A 257 7.99 -10.68 -56.20
N VAL A 258 7.55 -11.29 -55.10
CA VAL A 258 7.79 -12.73 -54.83
C VAL A 258 7.11 -13.60 -55.87
N MET A 259 5.82 -13.36 -56.16
CA MET A 259 5.08 -14.16 -57.14
C MET A 259 5.67 -14.02 -58.54
N LYS A 260 6.00 -12.79 -58.97
CA LYS A 260 6.65 -12.55 -60.27
C LYS A 260 7.98 -13.29 -60.37
N HIS A 261 8.81 -13.24 -59.33
CA HIS A 261 10.09 -13.94 -59.30
C HIS A 261 9.95 -15.48 -59.36
N ILE A 262 8.91 -16.04 -58.74
CA ILE A 262 8.62 -17.48 -58.82
C ILE A 262 8.17 -17.85 -60.24
N VAL A 263 7.27 -17.06 -60.84
CA VAL A 263 6.74 -17.32 -62.18
C VAL A 263 7.86 -17.22 -63.24
N ASP A 264 8.71 -16.20 -63.16
CA ASP A 264 9.78 -15.95 -64.13
C ASP A 264 10.83 -17.07 -64.11
N ASN A 265 11.16 -17.61 -62.93
CA ASN A 265 12.20 -18.65 -62.78
C ASN A 265 11.67 -20.09 -62.89
N GLU A 266 10.45 -20.36 -62.41
CA GLU A 266 9.95 -21.73 -62.22
C GLU A 266 8.60 -22.03 -62.89
N GLY A 267 7.97 -21.02 -63.51
CA GLY A 267 6.67 -21.13 -64.15
C GLY A 267 5.47 -20.97 -63.21
N LEU A 268 4.28 -20.84 -63.82
CA LEU A 268 3.03 -20.46 -63.13
C LEU A 268 2.59 -21.47 -62.05
N PHE A 269 2.75 -22.76 -62.31
CA PHE A 269 2.33 -23.82 -61.38
C PHE A 269 3.14 -23.84 -60.07
N SER A 270 4.31 -23.21 -60.04
CA SER A 270 5.16 -23.12 -58.85
C SER A 270 4.57 -22.24 -57.75
N LEU A 271 3.54 -21.43 -58.04
CA LEU A 271 2.76 -20.70 -57.04
C LEU A 271 1.91 -21.62 -56.14
N PHE A 272 1.76 -22.90 -56.50
CA PHE A 272 0.99 -23.89 -55.74
C PHE A 272 1.88 -24.88 -54.96
N LYS A 273 3.17 -24.61 -54.83
CA LYS A 273 4.10 -25.43 -54.05
C LYS A 273 3.65 -25.64 -52.61
N GLY A 274 3.89 -26.84 -52.10
CA GLY A 274 3.54 -27.23 -50.73
C GLY A 274 2.05 -27.44 -50.47
N ILE A 275 1.19 -27.44 -51.50
CA ILE A 275 -0.26 -27.61 -51.32
C ILE A 275 -0.65 -28.98 -50.76
N GLY A 276 0.04 -30.06 -51.18
CA GLY A 276 -0.20 -31.42 -50.68
C GLY A 276 -0.03 -31.54 -49.15
N PRO A 277 1.17 -31.22 -48.60
CA PRO A 277 1.39 -31.15 -47.15
C PRO A 277 0.40 -30.26 -46.42
N GLN A 278 0.00 -29.15 -47.05
CA GLN A 278 -0.86 -28.14 -46.43
C GLN A 278 -2.31 -28.60 -46.29
N ILE A 279 -2.85 -29.29 -47.29
CA ILE A 279 -4.19 -29.90 -47.24
C ILE A 279 -4.19 -31.06 -46.23
N LEU A 280 -3.18 -31.93 -46.29
CA LEU A 280 -3.05 -33.07 -45.38
C LEU A 280 -2.92 -32.61 -43.93
N LYS A 281 -2.08 -31.60 -43.66
CA LYS A 281 -1.96 -30.95 -42.34
C LYS A 281 -3.29 -30.38 -41.90
N GLY A 282 -4.00 -29.66 -42.77
CA GLY A 282 -5.28 -29.04 -42.45
C GLY A 282 -6.33 -30.05 -41.99
N LEU A 283 -6.41 -31.20 -42.68
CA LEU A 283 -7.36 -32.27 -42.37
C LEU A 283 -7.00 -32.97 -41.05
N LEU A 284 -5.73 -33.32 -40.85
CA LEU A 284 -5.25 -33.99 -39.63
C LEU A 284 -5.33 -33.08 -38.39
N VAL A 285 -4.92 -31.81 -38.52
CA VAL A 285 -4.99 -30.84 -37.41
C VAL A 285 -6.44 -30.58 -37.02
N GLN A 286 -7.37 -30.47 -37.97
CA GLN A 286 -8.78 -30.25 -37.66
C GLN A 286 -9.40 -31.47 -36.95
N GLY A 287 -9.12 -32.69 -37.42
CA GLY A 287 -9.58 -33.92 -36.78
C GLY A 287 -9.03 -34.06 -35.36
N LEU A 288 -7.71 -33.88 -35.19
CA LEU A 288 -7.05 -33.96 -33.88
C LEU A 288 -7.50 -32.86 -32.92
N LEU A 289 -7.72 -31.63 -33.42
CA LEU A 289 -8.20 -30.51 -32.62
C LEU A 289 -9.61 -30.75 -32.09
N MET A 290 -10.53 -31.26 -32.92
CA MET A 290 -11.88 -31.58 -32.44
C MET A 290 -11.85 -32.72 -31.41
N MET A 291 -11.05 -33.76 -31.64
CA MET A 291 -10.88 -34.88 -30.71
C MET A 291 -10.27 -34.44 -29.36
N THR A 292 -9.24 -33.60 -29.38
CA THR A 292 -8.57 -33.11 -28.16
C THR A 292 -9.39 -32.05 -27.43
N LYS A 293 -10.08 -31.15 -28.14
CA LYS A 293 -10.91 -30.11 -27.53
C LYS A 293 -12.00 -30.71 -26.66
N GLU A 294 -12.75 -31.68 -27.15
CA GLU A 294 -13.84 -32.30 -26.38
C GLU A 294 -13.34 -33.05 -25.13
N ARG A 295 -12.20 -33.74 -25.24
CA ARG A 295 -11.58 -34.47 -24.12
C ARG A 295 -10.98 -33.51 -23.08
N MET A 296 -10.35 -32.42 -23.52
CA MET A 296 -9.82 -31.39 -22.62
C MET A 296 -10.93 -30.63 -21.91
N GLU A 297 -12.02 -30.27 -22.60
CA GLU A 297 -13.18 -29.63 -21.98
C GLU A 297 -13.78 -30.52 -20.88
N LEU A 298 -13.93 -31.83 -21.13
CA LEU A 298 -14.42 -32.79 -20.12
C LEU A 298 -13.45 -32.92 -18.93
N LEU A 299 -12.14 -33.02 -19.17
CA LEU A 299 -11.14 -33.08 -18.10
C LEU A 299 -11.14 -31.82 -17.24
N PHE A 300 -11.30 -30.63 -17.84
CA PHE A 300 -11.42 -29.39 -17.10
C PHE A 300 -12.74 -29.29 -16.32
N ILE A 301 -13.86 -29.73 -16.89
CA ILE A 301 -15.15 -29.80 -16.18
C ILE A 301 -15.03 -30.72 -14.95
N VAL A 302 -14.44 -31.91 -15.10
CA VAL A 302 -14.22 -32.85 -13.99
C VAL A 302 -13.26 -32.28 -12.96
N LEU A 303 -12.15 -31.66 -13.38
CA LEU A 303 -11.18 -31.02 -12.49
C LEU A 303 -11.83 -29.87 -11.70
N PHE A 304 -12.60 -29.01 -12.36
CA PHE A 304 -13.28 -27.89 -11.69
C PHE A 304 -14.44 -28.36 -10.81
N ALA A 305 -15.19 -29.40 -11.19
CA ALA A 305 -16.21 -30.01 -10.35
C ALA A 305 -15.60 -30.68 -9.10
N TYR A 306 -14.48 -31.39 -9.26
CA TYR A 306 -13.71 -31.99 -8.17
C TYR A 306 -13.17 -30.93 -7.19
N LEU A 307 -12.58 -29.85 -7.72
CA LEU A 307 -12.13 -28.70 -6.91
C LEU A 307 -13.30 -27.99 -6.21
N LYS A 308 -14.49 -27.97 -6.81
CA LYS A 308 -15.70 -27.36 -6.23
C LYS A 308 -16.30 -28.24 -5.13
N ASN A 309 -16.29 -29.57 -5.27
CA ASN A 309 -16.74 -30.51 -4.23
C ASN A 309 -15.78 -30.54 -3.03
N ILE A 310 -14.46 -30.53 -3.25
CA ILE A 310 -13.48 -30.39 -2.15
C ILE A 310 -13.69 -29.08 -1.38
N LYS A 311 -14.02 -27.99 -2.08
CA LYS A 311 -14.38 -26.73 -1.43
C LYS A 311 -15.71 -26.82 -0.69
N LYS A 312 -16.72 -27.49 -1.24
CA LYS A 312 -18.08 -27.60 -0.66
C LYS A 312 -18.10 -28.44 0.63
N ASP A 313 -17.35 -29.54 0.68
CA ASP A 313 -17.25 -30.38 1.89
C ASP A 313 -16.39 -29.75 2.99
N LYS A 314 -15.30 -29.07 2.62
CA LYS A 314 -14.54 -28.24 3.57
C LYS A 314 -15.37 -27.05 4.07
N LEU A 315 -16.21 -26.46 3.21
CA LEU A 315 -17.08 -25.35 3.59
C LEU A 315 -18.23 -25.82 4.47
N ARG A 316 -18.88 -26.96 4.21
CA ARG A 316 -19.91 -27.54 5.10
C ARG A 316 -19.34 -27.85 6.48
N LYS A 317 -18.22 -28.59 6.57
CA LYS A 317 -17.54 -28.84 7.86
C LYS A 317 -17.10 -27.55 8.55
N ALA A 318 -16.67 -26.53 7.80
CA ALA A 318 -16.33 -25.23 8.38
C ALA A 318 -17.57 -24.42 8.80
N VAL A 319 -18.70 -24.57 8.11
CA VAL A 319 -20.00 -23.93 8.42
C VAL A 319 -20.64 -24.58 9.63
N ASP A 320 -20.61 -25.91 9.74
CA ASP A 320 -21.14 -26.64 10.91
C ASP A 320 -20.26 -26.35 12.14
N LEU A 321 -18.93 -26.38 12.00
CA LEU A 321 -17.99 -25.97 13.06
C LEU A 321 -18.09 -24.46 13.38
N ALA A 322 -18.43 -23.62 12.40
CA ALA A 322 -18.69 -22.19 12.61
C ALA A 322 -20.05 -21.94 13.26
N ALA A 323 -21.07 -22.75 12.99
CA ALA A 323 -22.40 -22.67 13.58
C ALA A 323 -22.38 -23.12 15.05
N GLU A 324 -21.63 -24.18 15.36
CA GLU A 324 -21.36 -24.61 16.74
C GLU A 324 -20.53 -23.56 17.50
N LYS A 325 -19.52 -22.96 16.85
CA LYS A 325 -18.78 -21.80 17.39
C LYS A 325 -19.58 -20.49 17.43
N ALA A 326 -20.65 -20.35 16.63
CA ALA A 326 -21.49 -19.16 16.61
C ALA A 326 -22.44 -19.16 17.82
N LYS A 327 -22.95 -20.32 18.26
CA LYS A 327 -23.72 -20.44 19.51
C LYS A 327 -22.93 -20.00 20.76
N THR A 328 -21.60 -20.06 20.72
CA THR A 328 -20.70 -19.67 21.81
C THR A 328 -20.09 -18.27 21.67
N ARG A 329 -20.37 -17.55 20.57
CA ARG A 329 -19.83 -16.21 20.30
C ARG A 329 -20.94 -15.14 20.35
N LEU A 330 -20.54 -13.93 20.69
CA LEU A 330 -21.41 -12.77 20.63
C LEU A 330 -21.80 -12.47 19.17
N ALA A 331 -22.99 -11.91 18.98
CA ALA A 331 -23.48 -11.53 17.65
C ALA A 331 -22.54 -10.49 17.00
N ILE A 332 -22.46 -10.48 15.66
CA ILE A 332 -21.61 -9.56 14.89
C ILE A 332 -22.40 -9.03 13.69
N PRO A 333 -22.46 -7.70 13.45
CA PRO A 333 -23.10 -7.15 12.27
C PRO A 333 -22.31 -7.49 10.99
N PRO A 334 -22.92 -7.44 9.79
CA PRO A 334 -22.26 -7.78 8.53
C PRO A 334 -20.91 -7.08 8.32
N VAL A 335 -19.85 -7.86 8.07
CA VAL A 335 -18.46 -7.39 8.10
C VAL A 335 -17.85 -7.37 6.70
N LEU A 336 -17.26 -6.25 6.28
CA LEU A 336 -16.47 -6.19 5.05
C LEU A 336 -15.05 -6.76 5.25
N PRO A 337 -14.46 -7.42 4.24
CA PRO A 337 -13.06 -7.83 4.28
C PRO A 337 -12.12 -6.64 4.50
N LEU A 338 -11.04 -6.84 5.28
CA LEU A 338 -9.98 -5.87 5.59
C LEU A 338 -10.38 -4.65 6.44
N VAL A 339 -11.51 -4.01 6.16
CA VAL A 339 -11.97 -2.76 6.80
C VAL A 339 -12.95 -3.04 7.95
N GLY A 340 -13.64 -4.18 7.92
CA GLY A 340 -14.63 -4.54 8.91
C GLY A 340 -15.85 -3.62 8.86
N ASN A 341 -16.33 -3.17 10.03
CA ASN A 341 -17.47 -2.29 10.23
C ASN A 341 -17.08 -0.79 10.27
N LEU A 342 -15.82 -0.42 10.06
CA LEU A 342 -15.36 0.99 10.12
C LEU A 342 -16.14 1.92 9.18
N TYR A 343 -16.59 1.41 8.02
CA TYR A 343 -17.34 2.21 7.05
C TYR A 343 -18.74 2.60 7.55
N GLN A 344 -19.34 1.79 8.44
CA GLN A 344 -20.67 2.02 9.02
C GLN A 344 -20.63 2.98 10.22
N LEU A 345 -19.43 3.33 10.71
CA LEU A 345 -19.23 4.06 11.96
C LEU A 345 -18.70 5.49 11.76
N ARG A 346 -18.87 6.07 10.57
CA ARG A 346 -18.20 7.32 10.17
C ARG A 346 -18.81 8.60 10.74
N THR A 347 -20.11 8.62 11.04
CA THR A 347 -20.83 9.84 11.48
C THR A 347 -21.01 9.88 12.99
N ASN A 348 -21.70 8.91 13.56
CA ASN A 348 -21.94 8.83 15.01
C ASN A 348 -21.88 7.37 15.49
N ALA A 349 -20.68 6.91 15.82
CA ALA A 349 -20.44 5.53 16.22
C ALA A 349 -21.24 5.11 17.47
N ALA A 350 -21.40 6.01 18.46
CA ALA A 350 -22.16 5.72 19.67
C ALA A 350 -23.65 5.50 19.40
N GLN A 351 -24.25 6.32 18.52
CA GLN A 351 -25.63 6.11 18.09
C GLN A 351 -25.76 4.83 17.27
N GLN A 352 -24.88 4.61 16.29
CA GLN A 352 -24.92 3.40 15.46
C GLN A 352 -24.79 2.13 16.31
N TYR A 353 -23.96 2.16 17.36
CA TYR A 353 -23.84 1.04 18.28
C TYR A 353 -25.11 0.82 19.12
N ARG A 354 -25.79 1.89 19.54
CA ARG A 354 -27.08 1.81 20.24
C ARG A 354 -28.17 1.24 19.32
N GLU A 355 -28.17 1.61 18.04
CA GLU A 355 -29.11 1.09 17.04
C GLU A 355 -28.90 -0.41 16.79
N TRP A 356 -27.66 -0.85 16.57
CA TRP A 356 -27.38 -2.29 16.43
C TRP A 356 -27.70 -3.09 17.70
N ALA A 357 -27.69 -2.48 18.88
CA ALA A 357 -28.06 -3.17 20.10
C ALA A 357 -29.54 -3.59 20.12
N LYS A 358 -30.41 -2.92 19.37
CA LYS A 358 -31.83 -3.29 19.23
C LYS A 358 -31.99 -4.66 18.58
N ASP A 359 -31.17 -4.95 17.56
CA ASP A 359 -31.25 -6.21 16.81
C ASP A 359 -30.31 -7.30 17.33
N LEU A 360 -29.14 -6.91 17.86
CA LEU A 360 -28.06 -7.83 18.26
C LEU A 360 -27.99 -8.09 19.77
N GLY A 361 -28.82 -7.40 20.56
CA GLY A 361 -28.84 -7.43 22.01
C GLY A 361 -27.88 -6.43 22.68
N ALA A 362 -27.95 -6.33 24.00
CA ALA A 362 -27.22 -5.32 24.79
C ALA A 362 -25.68 -5.43 24.69
N VAL A 363 -25.16 -6.62 24.40
CA VAL A 363 -23.72 -6.90 24.27
C VAL A 363 -23.46 -7.71 23.01
N TYR A 364 -22.67 -7.14 22.11
CA TYR A 364 -22.31 -7.79 20.84
C TYR A 364 -20.87 -7.44 20.43
N GLN A 365 -20.39 -8.00 19.33
CA GLN A 365 -19.05 -7.78 18.79
C GLN A 365 -19.09 -7.02 17.47
N VAL A 366 -18.09 -6.18 17.22
CA VAL A 366 -17.85 -5.51 15.94
C VAL A 366 -16.41 -5.70 15.51
N ARG A 367 -16.12 -5.58 14.22
CA ARG A 367 -14.76 -5.70 13.70
C ARG A 367 -14.28 -4.36 13.14
N LEU A 368 -13.25 -3.77 13.74
CA LEU A 368 -12.61 -2.56 13.26
C LEU A 368 -11.30 -2.94 12.57
N GLY A 369 -11.33 -3.07 11.24
CA GLY A 369 -10.19 -3.56 10.46
C GLY A 369 -9.70 -4.94 10.92
N ASN A 370 -8.53 -4.97 11.55
CA ASN A 370 -7.94 -6.19 12.10
C ASN A 370 -8.24 -6.44 13.59
N ILE A 371 -9.01 -5.58 14.27
CA ILE A 371 -9.32 -5.69 15.71
C ILE A 371 -10.80 -6.06 15.89
N THR A 372 -11.10 -7.04 16.75
CA THR A 372 -12.47 -7.33 17.19
C THR A 372 -12.73 -6.63 18.53
N VAL A 373 -13.86 -5.95 18.63
CA VAL A 373 -14.27 -5.15 19.78
C VAL A 373 -15.62 -5.65 20.28
N MET A 374 -15.74 -5.88 21.59
CA MET A 374 -16.99 -6.11 22.28
C MET A 374 -17.61 -4.75 22.66
N VAL A 375 -18.88 -4.53 22.35
CA VAL A 375 -19.59 -3.29 22.64
C VAL A 375 -20.68 -3.56 23.68
N ILE A 376 -20.73 -2.73 24.72
CA ILE A 376 -21.72 -2.80 25.81
C ILE A 376 -22.64 -1.59 25.70
N ASN A 377 -23.96 -1.80 25.61
CA ASN A 377 -24.94 -0.74 25.43
C ASN A 377 -25.95 -0.60 26.57
N SER A 378 -26.09 -1.57 27.49
CA SER A 378 -27.01 -1.48 28.63
C SER A 378 -26.32 -1.25 29.97
N ALA A 379 -27.03 -0.58 30.88
CA ALA A 379 -26.56 -0.28 32.23
C ALA A 379 -26.31 -1.56 33.05
N THR A 380 -27.19 -2.55 32.92
CA THR A 380 -27.10 -3.85 33.59
C THR A 380 -25.86 -4.62 33.14
N ALA A 381 -25.64 -4.72 31.82
CA ALA A 381 -24.46 -5.39 31.28
C ALA A 381 -23.15 -4.67 31.68
N ALA A 382 -23.15 -3.33 31.69
CA ALA A 382 -22.01 -2.55 32.13
C ALA A 382 -21.64 -2.81 33.60
N LYS A 383 -22.63 -2.91 34.51
CA LYS A 383 -22.39 -3.27 35.93
C LYS A 383 -21.77 -4.66 36.08
N VAL A 384 -22.28 -5.66 35.35
CA VAL A 384 -21.76 -7.04 35.44
C VAL A 384 -20.35 -7.14 34.81
N ILE A 385 -20.15 -6.61 33.61
CA ILE A 385 -18.90 -6.78 32.87
C ILE A 385 -17.79 -5.86 33.41
N LEU A 386 -18.10 -4.63 33.80
CA LEU A 386 -17.08 -3.64 34.20
C LEU A 386 -17.03 -3.39 35.71
N GLY A 387 -18.12 -3.68 36.43
CA GLY A 387 -18.18 -3.62 37.89
C GLY A 387 -17.69 -4.93 38.50
N HIS A 388 -18.46 -6.02 38.39
CA HIS A 388 -18.10 -7.32 38.99
C HIS A 388 -16.77 -7.86 38.47
N ASN A 389 -16.51 -7.71 37.16
CA ASN A 389 -15.26 -8.14 36.52
C ASN A 389 -14.25 -6.98 36.37
N SER A 390 -14.24 -6.02 37.30
CA SER A 390 -13.41 -4.80 37.21
C SER A 390 -11.91 -5.05 37.09
N GLN A 391 -11.38 -6.07 37.78
CA GLN A 391 -9.97 -6.46 37.69
C GLN A 391 -9.63 -7.07 36.33
N ALA A 392 -10.54 -7.88 35.77
CA ALA A 392 -10.39 -8.54 34.48
C ALA A 392 -10.43 -7.53 33.31
N THR A 393 -11.06 -6.37 33.51
CA THR A 393 -11.26 -5.32 32.49
C THR A 393 -10.43 -4.05 32.74
N ALA A 394 -9.41 -4.12 33.60
CA ALA A 394 -8.63 -2.95 34.04
C ALA A 394 -7.64 -2.40 32.99
N SER A 395 -7.26 -3.18 31.97
CA SER A 395 -6.22 -2.78 31.02
C SER A 395 -6.76 -1.92 29.86
N ARG A 396 -5.85 -1.39 29.03
CA ARG A 396 -6.15 -0.55 27.85
C ARG A 396 -5.45 -1.12 26.61
N PRO A 397 -6.09 -1.08 25.42
CA PRO A 397 -5.42 -1.47 24.19
C PRO A 397 -4.36 -0.44 23.79
N GLN A 398 -3.29 -0.91 23.14
CA GLN A 398 -2.22 -0.05 22.63
C GLN A 398 -2.42 0.19 21.12
N LEU A 399 -2.84 1.39 20.76
CA LEU A 399 -3.03 1.82 19.38
C LEU A 399 -1.71 2.33 18.79
N TYR A 400 -1.54 2.25 17.47
CA TYR A 400 -0.28 2.61 16.83
C TYR A 400 0.00 4.11 16.95
N THR A 401 -0.98 4.95 16.67
CA THR A 401 -0.79 6.40 16.55
C THR A 401 -0.63 7.07 17.91
N TYR A 402 -1.57 6.87 18.82
CA TYR A 402 -1.53 7.53 20.12
C TYR A 402 -0.40 7.00 21.00
N HIS A 403 -0.25 5.67 21.13
CA HIS A 403 0.74 5.09 22.05
C HIS A 403 2.16 5.11 21.49
N LYS A 404 2.37 4.88 20.18
CA LYS A 404 3.73 4.87 19.62
C LYS A 404 4.22 6.21 19.08
N LEU A 405 3.33 7.07 18.56
CA LEU A 405 3.76 8.34 17.96
C LEU A 405 3.57 9.53 18.90
N VAL A 406 2.40 9.66 19.52
CA VAL A 406 2.09 10.83 20.37
C VAL A 406 2.69 10.67 21.78
N SER A 407 2.51 9.52 22.41
CA SER A 407 2.85 9.29 23.83
C SER A 407 4.27 8.78 24.08
N ASN A 408 5.17 8.90 23.09
CA ASN A 408 6.51 8.32 23.16
C ASN A 408 7.46 9.05 24.13
N THR A 409 7.19 10.32 24.44
CA THR A 409 8.05 11.19 25.28
C THR A 409 7.43 11.39 26.66
N ALA A 410 6.32 12.12 26.75
CA ALA A 410 5.61 12.42 28.00
C ALA A 410 4.89 11.21 28.67
N GLY A 411 5.05 10.00 28.11
CA GLY A 411 4.32 8.83 28.53
C GLY A 411 2.84 8.86 28.14
N THR A 412 2.12 7.79 28.50
CA THR A 412 0.66 7.70 28.30
C THR A 412 -0.07 8.35 29.46
N THR A 413 -1.21 8.99 29.22
CA THR A 413 -2.10 9.47 30.30
C THR A 413 -2.64 8.28 31.12
N ILE A 414 -2.99 8.51 32.40
CA ILE A 414 -3.56 7.49 33.30
C ILE A 414 -4.79 6.81 32.66
N GLY A 415 -5.60 7.60 31.95
CA GLY A 415 -6.79 7.11 31.24
C GLY A 415 -6.47 6.14 30.11
N ALA A 416 -5.36 6.32 29.39
CA ALA A 416 -4.99 5.54 28.20
C ALA A 416 -3.90 4.47 28.43
N ALA A 417 -3.26 4.48 29.61
CA ALA A 417 -2.19 3.55 29.95
C ALA A 417 -2.69 2.10 30.14
N PRO A 418 -1.93 1.08 29.67
CA PRO A 418 -2.21 -0.32 29.98
C PRO A 418 -2.03 -0.62 31.47
N TYR A 419 -2.60 -1.73 31.95
CA TYR A 419 -2.48 -2.13 33.34
C TYR A 419 -1.06 -2.63 33.66
N ASN A 420 -0.34 -1.90 34.53
CA ASN A 420 0.99 -2.26 35.04
C ASN A 420 1.25 -1.55 36.38
N GLU A 421 2.37 -1.85 37.04
CA GLU A 421 2.73 -1.25 38.34
C GLU A 421 2.87 0.28 38.27
N SER A 422 3.40 0.81 37.17
CA SER A 422 3.49 2.25 36.93
C SER A 422 2.11 2.92 36.91
N LEU A 423 1.11 2.30 36.29
CA LEU A 423 -0.26 2.80 36.32
C LEU A 423 -0.82 2.79 37.74
N ILE A 424 -0.59 1.73 38.51
CA ILE A 424 -1.08 1.62 39.90
C ILE A 424 -0.53 2.77 40.74
N ARG A 425 0.79 3.03 40.66
CA ARG A 425 1.44 4.15 41.37
C ARG A 425 0.89 5.51 40.93
N ARG A 426 0.79 5.76 39.62
CA ARG A 426 0.22 7.02 39.09
C ARG A 426 -1.23 7.23 39.50
N ARG A 427 -2.05 6.17 39.50
CA ARG A 427 -3.45 6.24 39.93
C ARG A 427 -3.56 6.51 41.43
N LYS A 428 -2.68 5.91 42.25
CA LYS A 428 -2.60 6.22 43.69
C LYS A 428 -2.23 7.69 43.93
N GLY A 429 -1.23 8.22 43.22
CA GLY A 429 -0.84 9.63 43.30
C GLY A 429 -1.92 10.60 42.81
N ALA A 430 -2.64 10.27 41.73
CA ALA A 430 -3.79 11.06 41.31
C ALA A 430 -4.95 11.00 42.32
N ALA A 431 -5.20 9.83 42.92
CA ALA A 431 -6.26 9.66 43.92
C ALA A 431 -5.95 10.41 45.23
N SER A 432 -4.68 10.51 45.65
CA SER A 432 -4.30 11.32 46.80
C SER A 432 -4.49 12.82 46.57
N ALA A 433 -4.49 13.27 45.31
CA ALA A 433 -4.70 14.66 44.95
C ALA A 433 -6.17 15.02 44.63
N LEU A 434 -7.04 14.03 44.44
CA LEU A 434 -8.44 14.20 43.99
C LEU A 434 -9.46 13.56 44.93
N ASN A 435 -9.04 13.20 46.15
CA ASN A 435 -9.96 12.76 47.22
C ASN A 435 -10.72 13.96 47.82
N HIS A 436 -11.71 13.69 48.67
CA HIS A 436 -12.53 14.73 49.29
C HIS A 436 -11.70 15.82 50.02
N PRO A 437 -10.74 15.50 50.92
CA PRO A 437 -9.90 16.51 51.56
C PRO A 437 -9.13 17.40 50.57
N SER A 438 -8.51 16.83 49.54
CA SER A 438 -7.75 17.60 48.56
C SER A 438 -8.64 18.43 47.65
N VAL A 439 -9.84 17.95 47.28
CA VAL A 439 -10.78 18.75 46.50
C VAL A 439 -11.26 19.97 47.29
N GLU A 440 -11.43 19.85 48.60
CA GLU A 440 -11.81 20.98 49.47
C GLU A 440 -10.73 22.08 49.48
N THR A 441 -9.44 21.73 49.37
CA THR A 441 -8.36 22.74 49.28
C THR A 441 -8.36 23.50 47.94
N TYR A 442 -9.03 22.98 46.91
CA TYR A 442 -9.14 23.65 45.60
C TYR A 442 -10.33 24.61 45.50
N VAL A 443 -11.22 24.63 46.51
CA VAL A 443 -12.41 25.49 46.53
C VAL A 443 -12.09 26.98 46.37
N PRO A 444 -11.04 27.54 47.00
CA PRO A 444 -10.67 28.94 46.76
C PRO A 444 -10.27 29.21 45.29
N HIS A 445 -9.69 28.23 44.60
CA HIS A 445 -9.37 28.37 43.18
C HIS A 445 -10.63 28.33 42.32
N LEU A 446 -11.54 27.41 42.60
CA LEU A 446 -12.87 27.37 41.96
C LEU A 446 -13.64 28.67 42.18
N ASP A 447 -13.59 29.23 43.38
CA ASP A 447 -14.24 30.50 43.72
C ASP A 447 -13.77 31.63 42.80
N ILE A 448 -12.45 31.78 42.68
CA ILE A 448 -11.86 32.82 41.82
C ILE A 448 -12.19 32.57 40.36
N GLU A 449 -12.02 31.34 39.86
CA GLU A 449 -12.17 31.05 38.43
C GLU A 449 -13.61 31.19 37.93
N THR A 450 -14.59 30.82 38.75
CA THR A 450 -16.01 31.01 38.44
C THR A 450 -16.45 32.46 38.53
N LYS A 451 -15.89 33.27 39.46
CA LYS A 451 -16.10 34.73 39.50
C LYS A 451 -15.56 35.41 38.24
N VAL A 452 -14.34 35.07 37.82
CA VAL A 452 -13.74 35.60 36.58
C VAL A 452 -14.53 35.18 35.35
N PHE A 453 -15.14 33.99 35.35
CA PHE A 453 -16.06 33.59 34.29
C PHE A 453 -17.30 34.48 34.24
N VAL A 454 -17.98 34.71 35.36
CA VAL A 454 -19.14 35.61 35.45
C VAL A 454 -18.78 37.05 35.06
N GLU A 455 -17.64 37.56 35.55
CA GLU A 455 -17.11 38.86 35.17
C GLU A 455 -16.85 38.96 33.66
N GLY A 456 -16.31 37.89 33.07
CA GLY A 456 -16.10 37.79 31.62
C GLY A 456 -17.41 37.88 30.84
N LEU A 457 -18.44 37.13 31.24
CA LEU A 457 -19.76 37.18 30.60
C LEU A 457 -20.33 38.61 30.65
N LEU A 458 -20.23 39.28 31.80
CA LEU A 458 -20.73 40.64 31.99
C LEU A 458 -20.00 41.66 31.10
N LYS A 459 -18.66 41.63 31.11
CA LYS A 459 -17.82 42.56 30.34
C LYS A 459 -17.95 42.36 28.83
N TYR A 460 -17.86 41.12 28.35
CA TYR A 460 -17.88 40.84 26.91
C TYR A 460 -19.30 40.85 26.32
N GLY A 461 -20.31 40.57 27.14
CA GLY A 461 -21.71 40.67 26.79
C GLY A 461 -22.28 42.09 26.87
N ASP A 462 -21.47 43.08 27.25
CA ASP A 462 -21.88 44.47 27.48
C ASP A 462 -23.17 44.54 28.32
N PHE A 463 -23.14 43.90 29.49
CA PHE A 463 -24.29 43.83 30.41
C PHE A 463 -25.56 43.22 29.76
N GLY A 464 -25.38 42.31 28.79
CA GLY A 464 -26.48 41.63 28.10
C GLY A 464 -26.99 42.35 26.84
N ARG A 465 -26.32 43.43 26.41
CA ARG A 465 -26.64 44.11 25.14
C ARG A 465 -26.08 43.39 23.92
N LYS A 466 -25.05 42.57 24.12
CA LYS A 466 -24.34 41.89 23.03
C LYS A 466 -24.38 40.37 23.20
N PRO A 467 -24.71 39.61 22.13
CA PRO A 467 -24.59 38.16 22.15
C PRO A 467 -23.12 37.74 22.27
N ILE A 468 -22.87 36.66 23.00
CA ILE A 468 -21.53 36.10 23.24
C ILE A 468 -21.49 34.59 23.04
N ASN A 469 -20.31 34.09 22.69
CA ASN A 469 -20.02 32.66 22.73
C ASN A 469 -19.28 32.33 24.06
N PRO A 470 -19.88 31.54 24.97
CA PRO A 470 -19.29 31.26 26.29
C PRO A 470 -18.11 30.28 26.26
N VAL A 471 -17.86 29.60 25.13
CA VAL A 471 -16.85 28.51 25.04
C VAL A 471 -15.46 28.97 25.45
N ALA A 472 -14.99 30.12 24.95
CA ALA A 472 -13.64 30.61 25.26
C ALA A 472 -13.47 30.93 26.76
N MET A 473 -14.52 31.42 27.41
CA MET A 473 -14.52 31.76 28.83
C MET A 473 -14.57 30.51 29.71
N LEU A 474 -15.34 29.50 29.29
CA LEU A 474 -15.35 28.17 29.92
C LEU A 474 -14.00 27.46 29.77
N GLN A 475 -13.42 27.45 28.57
CA GLN A 475 -12.09 26.88 28.32
C GLN A 475 -11.04 27.53 29.22
N ARG A 476 -11.08 28.86 29.36
CA ARG A 476 -10.20 29.60 30.26
C ARG A 476 -10.41 29.20 31.72
N LEU A 477 -11.65 29.13 32.21
CA LEU A 477 -11.99 28.71 33.57
C LEU A 477 -11.38 27.33 33.87
N SER A 478 -11.72 26.33 33.07
CA SER A 478 -11.35 24.94 33.37
C SER A 478 -9.85 24.68 33.15
N LEU A 479 -9.24 25.33 32.14
CA LEU A 479 -7.80 25.19 31.90
C LEU A 479 -6.98 25.96 32.94
N SER A 480 -7.40 27.17 33.35
CA SER A 480 -6.74 27.90 34.45
C SER A 480 -6.80 27.11 35.76
N LEU A 481 -7.96 26.51 36.07
CA LEU A 481 -8.11 25.63 37.24
C LEU A 481 -7.16 24.42 37.16
N ALA A 482 -7.13 23.73 36.02
CA ALA A 482 -6.23 22.60 35.81
C ALA A 482 -4.75 23.02 35.94
N CYS A 483 -4.35 24.17 35.38
CA CYS A 483 -2.99 24.69 35.50
C CYS A 483 -2.64 25.07 36.95
N THR A 484 -3.60 25.61 37.70
CA THR A 484 -3.41 26.02 39.09
C THR A 484 -3.22 24.81 39.99
N VAL A 485 -4.07 23.80 39.84
CA VAL A 485 -3.99 22.58 40.64
C VAL A 485 -2.72 21.78 40.34
N ASN A 486 -2.25 21.74 39.09
CA ASN A 486 -1.10 20.92 38.71
C ASN A 486 0.25 21.63 38.85
N TRP A 487 0.33 22.91 38.45
CA TRP A 487 1.58 23.69 38.45
C TRP A 487 1.53 24.94 39.33
N GLY A 488 0.42 25.23 40.01
CA GLY A 488 0.32 26.44 40.83
C GLY A 488 0.38 27.73 40.02
N THR A 489 -0.01 27.69 38.73
CA THR A 489 -0.02 28.84 37.82
C THR A 489 -1.40 29.04 37.21
N ARG A 490 -1.80 30.30 37.01
CA ARG A 490 -3.12 30.69 36.52
C ARG A 490 -3.04 31.23 35.10
N ILE A 491 -4.10 31.02 34.32
CA ILE A 491 -4.28 31.66 33.02
C ILE A 491 -5.29 32.80 33.21
N THR A 492 -4.80 34.04 33.11
CA THR A 492 -5.57 35.24 33.47
C THR A 492 -6.50 35.71 32.35
N SER A 493 -6.17 35.44 31.08
CA SER A 493 -6.93 35.90 29.93
C SER A 493 -7.36 34.76 29.01
N HIS A 494 -8.53 34.91 28.40
CA HIS A 494 -9.01 33.99 27.35
C HIS A 494 -8.28 34.20 26.01
N ASN A 495 -7.56 35.32 25.85
CA ASN A 495 -6.72 35.62 24.68
C ASN A 495 -5.24 35.23 24.90
N ASP A 496 -4.95 34.49 25.97
CA ASP A 496 -3.58 34.06 26.27
C ASP A 496 -3.06 33.08 25.20
N GLN A 497 -1.82 33.31 24.73
CA GLN A 497 -1.22 32.49 23.67
C GLN A 497 -1.00 31.04 24.12
N MET A 498 -0.64 30.81 25.39
CA MET A 498 -0.48 29.46 25.95
C MET A 498 -1.82 28.76 26.06
N LEU A 499 -2.90 29.47 26.43
CA LEU A 499 -4.26 28.93 26.41
C LEU A 499 -4.62 28.41 25.01
N SER A 500 -4.48 29.25 23.98
CA SER A 500 -4.80 28.89 22.60
C SER A 500 -3.92 27.74 22.09
N GLU A 501 -2.65 27.68 22.48
CA GLU A 501 -1.74 26.60 22.10
C GLU A 501 -2.18 25.28 22.73
N ILE A 502 -2.46 25.26 24.04
CA ILE A 502 -2.85 24.05 24.77
C ILE A 502 -4.20 23.53 24.26
N THR A 503 -5.21 24.40 24.13
CA THR A 503 -6.55 23.99 23.67
C THR A 503 -6.47 23.40 22.26
N HIS A 504 -5.78 24.05 21.33
CA HIS A 504 -5.63 23.54 19.97
C HIS A 504 -4.86 22.21 19.89
N VAL A 505 -3.74 22.09 20.62
CA VAL A 505 -2.91 20.87 20.59
C VAL A 505 -3.65 19.68 21.23
N GLU A 506 -4.28 19.87 22.39
CA GLU A 506 -5.00 18.80 23.08
C GLU A 506 -6.24 18.36 22.30
N THR A 507 -7.00 19.29 21.68
CA THR A 507 -8.15 18.93 20.85
C THR A 507 -7.75 18.08 19.65
N GLU A 508 -6.64 18.42 18.98
CA GLU A 508 -6.11 17.63 17.85
C GLU A 508 -5.56 16.26 18.30
N ILE A 509 -4.93 16.19 19.47
CA ILE A 509 -4.51 14.92 20.07
C ILE A 509 -5.72 14.06 20.46
N SER A 510 -6.81 14.67 20.93
CA SER A 510 -8.07 14.01 21.26
C SER A 510 -8.70 13.38 20.01
N ARG A 511 -8.70 14.10 18.88
CA ARG A 511 -9.11 13.55 17.56
C ARG A 511 -8.25 12.37 17.11
N ILE A 512 -6.93 12.43 17.32
CA ILE A 512 -6.02 11.31 17.02
C ILE A 512 -6.31 10.08 17.90
N ARG A 513 -6.79 10.31 19.12
CA ARG A 513 -7.19 9.27 20.10
C ARG A 513 -8.59 8.69 19.81
N SER A 514 -9.34 9.25 18.87
CA SER A 514 -10.68 8.78 18.49
C SER A 514 -10.65 7.30 18.08
N THR A 515 -11.71 6.57 18.47
CA THR A 515 -11.83 5.12 18.28
C THR A 515 -12.27 4.72 16.87
N THR A 516 -12.66 5.68 16.03
CA THR A 516 -13.20 5.40 14.69
C THR A 516 -12.50 6.20 13.59
N ASP A 517 -11.95 7.36 13.92
CA ASP A 517 -11.47 8.30 12.89
C ASP A 517 -10.07 7.95 12.37
N ASN A 518 -9.28 7.20 13.15
CA ASN A 518 -7.89 6.94 12.83
C ASN A 518 -7.68 5.57 12.16
N LEU A 519 -7.91 5.50 10.85
CA LEU A 519 -7.84 4.27 10.07
C LEU A 519 -6.50 3.53 10.16
N GLN A 520 -5.36 4.21 10.37
CA GLN A 520 -4.05 3.55 10.44
C GLN A 520 -3.87 2.72 11.72
N ASP A 521 -4.70 2.94 12.74
CA ASP A 521 -4.72 2.12 13.95
C ASP A 521 -5.39 0.76 13.71
N TYR A 522 -6.32 0.68 12.75
CA TYR A 522 -7.09 -0.53 12.44
C TYR A 522 -6.67 -1.23 11.13
N ILE A 523 -6.02 -0.51 10.21
CA ILE A 523 -5.55 -1.04 8.92
C ILE A 523 -4.01 -0.94 8.86
N PRO A 524 -3.28 -2.02 9.23
CA PRO A 524 -1.81 -1.99 9.30
C PRO A 524 -1.11 -1.60 8.00
N LEU A 525 -1.71 -1.85 6.84
CA LEU A 525 -1.15 -1.50 5.53
C LEU A 525 -0.94 0.02 5.37
N LEU A 526 -1.81 0.84 5.97
CA LEU A 526 -1.67 2.31 5.94
C LEU A 526 -0.39 2.79 6.67
N ARG A 527 0.15 1.96 7.58
CA ARG A 527 1.39 2.24 8.30
C ARG A 527 2.64 2.07 7.42
N LEU A 528 2.54 1.39 6.28
CA LEU A 528 3.68 1.19 5.37
C LEU A 528 3.97 2.39 4.47
N ILE A 529 3.06 3.37 4.43
CA ILE A 529 3.25 4.60 3.67
C ILE A 529 4.30 5.45 4.40
N PRO A 530 5.50 5.69 3.81
CA PRO A 530 6.60 6.37 4.48
C PRO A 530 6.33 7.85 4.77
N TYR A 531 5.34 8.45 4.09
CA TYR A 531 4.95 9.85 4.24
C TYR A 531 3.45 10.03 4.51
N SER A 532 2.84 9.18 5.35
CA SER A 532 1.42 9.36 5.67
C SER A 532 1.19 10.70 6.40
N PRO A 533 0.21 11.52 5.98
CA PRO A 533 -0.11 12.79 6.64
C PRO A 533 -0.36 12.62 8.15
N GLY A 534 -1.02 11.53 8.55
CA GLY A 534 -1.32 11.22 9.95
C GLY A 534 -0.08 11.05 10.84
N LYS A 535 1.01 10.46 10.33
CA LYS A 535 2.27 10.33 11.10
C LYS A 535 2.94 11.68 11.32
N ARG A 536 3.01 12.53 10.28
CA ARG A 536 3.59 13.87 10.38
C ARG A 536 2.79 14.73 11.35
N LYS A 537 1.46 14.69 11.24
CA LYS A 537 0.53 15.40 12.12
C LYS A 537 0.70 14.98 13.58
N ALA A 538 0.71 13.67 13.88
CA ALA A 538 0.94 13.15 15.23
C ALA A 538 2.30 13.55 15.82
N ALA A 539 3.38 13.49 15.02
CA ALA A 539 4.71 13.89 15.46
C ALA A 539 4.81 15.40 15.75
N ALA A 540 4.17 16.24 14.93
CA ALA A 540 4.15 17.69 15.11
C ALA A 540 3.42 18.11 16.40
N TYR A 541 2.23 17.55 16.67
CA TYR A 541 1.51 17.86 17.91
C TYR A 541 2.20 17.33 19.16
N ARG A 542 2.87 16.17 19.07
CA ARG A 542 3.74 15.70 20.16
C ARG A 542 4.82 16.75 20.49
N GLN A 543 5.54 17.25 19.48
CA GLN A 543 6.60 18.24 19.71
C GLN A 543 6.07 19.53 20.33
N ARG A 544 4.90 20.01 19.89
CA ARG A 544 4.24 21.18 20.47
C ARG A 544 3.84 20.96 21.93
N ARG A 545 3.26 19.79 22.24
CA ARG A 545 2.94 19.40 23.62
C ARG A 545 4.17 19.31 24.52
N ASP A 546 5.21 18.64 24.05
CA ASP A 546 6.44 18.50 24.83
C ASP A 546 7.05 19.89 25.14
N ARG A 547 6.91 20.86 24.23
CA ARG A 547 7.38 22.25 24.44
C ARG A 547 6.63 22.96 25.57
N TYR A 548 5.29 22.98 25.58
CA TYR A 548 4.59 23.68 26.66
C TYR A 548 4.68 22.92 27.99
N LEU A 549 4.75 21.59 27.99
CA LEU A 549 4.98 20.81 29.22
C LEU A 549 6.35 21.10 29.81
N ALA A 550 7.40 21.15 28.98
CA ALA A 550 8.74 21.50 29.42
C ALA A 550 8.79 22.92 30.02
N LYS A 551 8.07 23.87 29.41
CA LYS A 551 7.93 25.23 29.96
C LYS A 551 7.23 25.21 31.32
N LEU A 552 6.06 24.59 31.44
CA LEU A 552 5.30 24.54 32.69
C LEU A 552 6.07 23.86 33.83
N ASN A 553 6.78 22.76 33.53
CA ASN A 553 7.62 22.08 34.51
C ASN A 553 8.82 22.95 34.91
N GLY A 554 9.53 23.55 33.95
CA GLY A 554 10.67 24.43 34.22
C GLY A 554 10.30 25.65 35.06
N ASP A 555 9.20 26.33 34.71
CA ASP A 555 8.68 27.49 35.45
C ASP A 555 8.27 27.12 36.89
N LEU A 556 7.83 25.88 37.13
CA LEU A 556 7.55 25.38 38.47
C LEU A 556 8.84 25.07 39.25
N GLU A 557 9.79 24.37 38.63
CA GLU A 557 11.08 24.07 39.26
C GLU A 557 11.82 25.33 39.68
N GLU A 558 11.81 26.38 38.86
CA GLU A 558 12.38 27.67 39.19
C GLU A 558 11.69 28.32 40.40
N ARG A 559 10.36 28.31 40.44
CA ARG A 559 9.61 28.83 41.60
C ARG A 559 9.87 28.02 42.86
N ILE A 560 10.06 26.69 42.76
CA ILE A 560 10.43 25.85 43.90
C ILE A 560 11.83 26.24 44.41
N LYS A 561 12.82 26.36 43.52
CA LYS A 561 14.19 26.77 43.86
C LYS A 561 14.24 28.16 44.53
N ASN A 562 13.41 29.09 44.06
CA ASN A 562 13.33 30.44 44.59
C ASN A 562 12.43 30.57 45.83
N GLY A 563 11.82 29.48 46.32
CA GLY A 563 10.91 29.53 47.47
C GLY A 563 9.58 30.26 47.20
N MET A 564 9.24 30.53 45.94
CA MET A 564 8.04 31.27 45.51
C MET A 564 6.90 30.36 45.01
N HIS A 565 7.04 29.04 45.15
CA HIS A 565 6.05 28.09 44.67
C HIS A 565 4.75 28.16 45.50
N LYS A 566 3.62 27.92 44.82
CA LYS A 566 2.33 27.71 45.48
C LYS A 566 2.06 26.21 45.63
N PRO A 567 1.34 25.77 46.67
CA PRO A 567 0.95 24.36 46.80
C PRO A 567 0.20 23.88 45.55
N CYS A 568 0.69 22.80 44.95
CA CYS A 568 0.10 22.17 43.77
C CYS A 568 0.53 20.70 43.72
N ILE A 569 -0.10 19.91 42.85
CA ILE A 569 0.15 18.46 42.77
C ILE A 569 1.62 18.17 42.48
N GLN A 570 2.23 18.87 41.51
CA GLN A 570 3.64 18.65 41.22
C GLN A 570 4.53 19.05 42.38
N ALA A 571 4.34 20.24 42.98
CA ALA A 571 5.15 20.69 44.10
C ALA A 571 5.06 19.73 45.29
N ASN A 572 3.85 19.27 45.63
CA ASN A 572 3.64 18.34 46.74
C ASN A 572 4.37 17.00 46.51
N VAL A 573 4.38 16.49 45.27
CA VAL A 573 5.10 15.24 44.95
C VAL A 573 6.62 15.46 44.88
N ILE A 574 7.08 16.61 44.36
CA ILE A 574 8.52 16.93 44.28
C ILE A 574 9.13 17.11 45.67
N LEU A 575 8.38 17.69 46.61
CA LEU A 575 8.83 17.97 47.97
C LEU A 575 8.69 16.74 48.91
N ASP A 576 7.84 15.78 48.56
CA ASP A 576 7.66 14.55 49.32
C ASP A 576 8.78 13.53 49.03
N LYS A 577 9.68 13.34 50.00
CA LYS A 577 10.80 12.40 49.91
C LYS A 577 10.37 10.93 49.93
N GLU A 578 9.15 10.62 50.35
CA GLU A 578 8.61 9.25 50.34
C GLU A 578 7.87 8.91 49.03
N ALA A 579 7.67 9.90 48.16
CA ALA A 579 6.99 9.71 46.89
C ALA A 579 7.77 8.80 45.93
N LYS A 580 7.24 7.59 45.68
CA LYS A 580 7.85 6.60 44.76
C LYS A 580 7.51 6.82 43.28
N LEU A 581 7.42 8.08 42.83
CA LEU A 581 7.08 8.46 41.45
C LEU A 581 8.30 9.02 40.73
N ASN A 582 8.54 8.60 39.49
CA ASN A 582 9.56 9.24 38.65
C ASN A 582 9.01 10.47 37.90
N GLU A 583 9.91 11.26 37.31
CA GLU A 583 9.56 12.50 36.60
C GLU A 583 8.54 12.31 35.46
N VAL A 584 8.67 11.21 34.72
CA VAL A 584 7.73 10.86 33.63
C VAL A 584 6.35 10.49 34.20
N GLU A 585 6.32 9.77 35.32
CA GLU A 585 5.08 9.41 36.01
C GLU A 585 4.38 10.64 36.59
N LEU A 586 5.14 11.59 37.14
CA LEU A 586 4.62 12.85 37.66
C LEU A 586 4.07 13.75 36.54
N THR A 587 4.84 13.91 35.45
CA THR A 587 4.39 14.65 34.26
C THR A 587 3.13 14.01 33.67
N SER A 588 3.05 12.68 33.68
CA SER A 588 1.87 11.93 33.23
C SER A 588 0.64 12.17 34.09
N ILE A 589 0.76 12.28 35.41
CA ILE A 589 -0.35 12.66 36.32
C ILE A 589 -0.88 14.04 35.93
N SER A 590 0.02 15.01 35.79
CA SER A 590 -0.34 16.40 35.47
C SER A 590 -1.00 16.53 34.11
N LEU A 591 -0.42 15.88 33.09
CA LEU A 591 -1.00 15.82 31.75
C LEU A 591 -2.36 15.12 31.74
N SER A 592 -2.58 14.11 32.59
CA SER A 592 -3.87 13.43 32.68
C SER A 592 -4.96 14.35 33.23
N MET A 593 -4.61 15.21 34.19
CA MET A 593 -5.53 16.19 34.77
C MET A 593 -5.80 17.36 33.84
N LEU A 594 -4.78 17.85 33.14
CA LEU A 594 -4.96 18.86 32.09
C LEU A 594 -5.85 18.31 30.97
N SER A 595 -5.45 17.23 30.30
CA SER A 595 -6.19 16.67 29.16
C SER A 595 -7.61 16.21 29.52
N GLY A 596 -7.81 15.69 30.75
CA GLY A 596 -9.12 15.23 31.20
C GLY A 596 -10.01 16.32 31.79
N GLY A 597 -9.43 17.32 32.45
CA GLY A 597 -10.15 18.30 33.27
C GLY A 597 -10.82 19.39 32.44
N PHE A 598 -10.11 20.04 31.52
CA PHE A 598 -10.65 21.25 30.90
C PHE A 598 -11.59 20.99 29.72
N GLU A 599 -11.25 20.09 28.79
CA GLU A 599 -12.08 19.87 27.59
C GLU A 599 -13.44 19.27 27.96
N THR A 600 -13.46 18.38 28.96
CA THR A 600 -14.65 17.61 29.28
C THR A 600 -15.73 18.43 29.98
N THR A 601 -15.34 19.24 30.99
CA THR A 601 -16.26 20.12 31.71
C THR A 601 -16.74 21.25 30.82
N THR A 602 -15.85 21.87 30.03
CA THR A 602 -16.21 22.88 29.02
C THR A 602 -17.27 22.35 28.05
N ALA A 603 -17.08 21.14 27.50
CA ALA A 603 -18.03 20.57 26.54
C ALA A 603 -19.43 20.35 27.15
N VAL A 604 -19.51 19.81 28.38
CA VAL A 604 -20.79 19.60 29.06
C VAL A 604 -21.48 20.93 29.39
N MET A 605 -20.73 21.91 29.92
CA MET A 605 -21.28 23.22 30.25
C MET A 605 -21.79 23.95 29.01
N THR A 606 -21.06 23.88 27.89
CA THR A 606 -21.48 24.54 26.65
C THR A 606 -22.82 23.99 26.15
N TRP A 607 -22.97 22.66 26.12
CA TRP A 607 -24.23 22.02 25.75
C TRP A 607 -25.38 22.32 26.71
N ALA A 608 -25.09 22.34 28.02
CA ALA A 608 -26.07 22.69 29.03
C ALA A 608 -26.54 24.15 28.87
N ILE A 609 -25.63 25.09 28.63
CA ILE A 609 -25.99 26.51 28.39
C ILE A 609 -26.89 26.65 27.16
N ALA A 610 -26.54 25.99 26.06
CA ALA A 610 -27.37 26.00 24.85
C ALA A 610 -28.78 25.43 25.11
N LEU A 611 -28.89 24.37 25.90
CA LEU A 611 -30.18 23.79 26.29
C LEU A 611 -30.97 24.69 27.23
N LEU A 612 -30.32 25.29 28.22
CA LEU A 612 -30.95 26.21 29.16
C LEU A 612 -31.51 27.44 28.42
N ALA A 613 -30.79 27.97 27.42
CA ALA A 613 -31.26 29.06 26.57
C ALA A 613 -32.59 28.74 25.84
N MET A 614 -32.85 27.46 25.57
CA MET A 614 -34.09 26.97 24.93
C MET A 614 -35.14 26.50 25.94
N ARG A 615 -34.82 26.43 27.24
CA ARG A 615 -35.66 25.90 28.32
C ARG A 615 -35.78 26.91 29.47
N PRO A 616 -36.50 28.03 29.24
CA PRO A 616 -36.70 29.06 30.25
C PRO A 616 -37.42 28.51 31.50
N ASP A 617 -38.27 27.50 31.35
CA ASP A 617 -38.94 26.81 32.46
C ASP A 617 -37.95 26.21 33.48
N ILE A 618 -36.85 25.61 33.00
CA ILE A 618 -35.79 25.08 33.87
C ILE A 618 -34.99 26.22 34.50
N GLN A 619 -34.69 27.28 33.73
CA GLN A 619 -33.97 28.45 34.25
C GLN A 619 -34.75 29.15 35.37
N SER A 620 -36.03 29.46 35.16
CA SER A 620 -36.86 30.15 36.15
C SER A 620 -36.97 29.37 37.45
N LYS A 621 -37.12 28.04 37.36
CA LYS A 621 -37.13 27.18 38.55
C LYS A 621 -35.77 27.17 39.26
N ALA A 622 -34.67 27.10 38.51
CA ALA A 622 -33.32 27.18 39.08
C ALA A 622 -33.06 28.48 39.81
N VAL A 623 -33.44 29.62 39.23
CA VAL A 623 -33.32 30.95 39.84
C VAL A 623 -34.13 31.01 41.14
N THR A 624 -35.38 30.55 41.11
CA THR A 624 -36.26 30.51 42.30
C THR A 624 -35.62 29.68 43.43
N GLU A 625 -35.10 28.50 43.13
CA GLU A 625 -34.44 27.62 44.12
C GLU A 625 -33.16 28.23 44.69
N ILE A 626 -32.39 28.97 43.88
CA ILE A 626 -31.20 29.70 44.35
C ILE A 626 -31.62 30.86 45.27
N GLN A 627 -32.62 31.65 44.87
CA GLN A 627 -33.11 32.79 45.63
C GLN A 627 -33.72 32.36 46.97
N ASN A 628 -34.42 31.23 47.03
CA ASN A 628 -34.93 30.66 48.27
C ASN A 628 -33.80 30.32 49.28
N MET A 629 -32.59 30.03 48.78
CA MET A 629 -31.45 29.64 49.62
C MET A 629 -30.54 30.81 50.02
N TYR A 630 -30.25 31.74 49.10
CA TYR A 630 -29.28 32.82 49.29
C TYR A 630 -29.90 34.22 49.35
N GLY A 631 -31.19 34.35 49.02
CA GLY A 631 -31.85 35.64 48.82
C GLY A 631 -31.51 36.27 47.46
N ILE A 632 -32.28 37.28 47.07
CA ILE A 632 -32.16 37.91 45.75
C ILE A 632 -30.88 38.74 45.56
N ASN A 633 -30.29 39.20 46.66
CA ASN A 633 -29.13 40.10 46.66
C ASN A 633 -27.78 39.38 46.69
N ASP A 634 -27.72 38.10 47.07
CA ASP A 634 -26.46 37.32 47.12
C ASP A 634 -26.27 36.48 45.86
N VAL A 635 -25.91 37.16 44.78
CA VAL A 635 -25.76 36.55 43.44
C VAL A 635 -24.54 35.64 43.32
N MET A 636 -23.45 35.95 44.03
CA MET A 636 -22.20 35.19 43.90
C MET A 636 -22.26 33.83 44.60
N CYS A 637 -23.18 33.64 45.55
CA CYS A 637 -23.33 32.42 46.34
C CYS A 637 -22.04 32.01 47.08
N ASN A 638 -22.18 31.17 48.10
CA ASN A 638 -21.03 30.68 48.85
C ASN A 638 -20.29 29.58 48.06
N ALA A 639 -19.01 29.76 47.75
CA ALA A 639 -18.21 28.73 47.07
C ALA A 639 -17.98 27.44 47.89
N LYS A 640 -18.17 27.50 49.22
CA LYS A 640 -18.17 26.31 50.10
C LYS A 640 -19.48 25.54 50.04
N ASP A 641 -20.48 26.04 49.33
CA ASP A 641 -21.65 25.25 49.00
C ASP A 641 -21.26 24.10 48.08
N ASP A 642 -21.44 22.89 48.57
CA ASP A 642 -21.22 21.65 47.82
C ASP A 642 -22.56 20.94 47.66
N GLN A 643 -23.25 21.26 46.56
CA GLN A 643 -24.51 20.60 46.17
C GLN A 643 -25.67 20.76 47.16
N LYS A 644 -25.72 21.82 48.00
CA LYS A 644 -26.87 22.05 48.90
C LYS A 644 -28.13 22.44 48.13
N CYS A 645 -28.01 23.26 47.09
CA CYS A 645 -29.11 23.54 46.17
C CYS A 645 -29.38 22.31 45.31
N LYS A 646 -30.30 21.46 45.75
CA LYS A 646 -30.60 20.16 45.14
C LYS A 646 -30.96 20.28 43.66
N TYR A 647 -31.65 21.34 43.26
CA TYR A 647 -32.05 21.53 41.86
C TYR A 647 -30.86 21.87 40.95
N ILE A 648 -29.90 22.68 41.41
CA ILE A 648 -28.67 22.93 40.64
C ILE A 648 -27.80 21.67 40.57
N ALA A 649 -27.71 20.90 41.65
CA ALA A 649 -27.04 19.60 41.64
C ALA A 649 -27.71 18.63 40.65
N ALA A 650 -29.04 18.66 40.56
CA ALA A 650 -29.82 17.90 39.60
C ALA A 650 -29.56 18.33 38.15
N ILE A 651 -29.48 19.65 37.86
CA ILE A 651 -29.12 20.17 36.53
C ILE A 651 -27.71 19.69 36.13
N ALA A 652 -26.75 19.71 37.05
CA ALA A 652 -25.40 19.23 36.78
C ALA A 652 -25.38 17.73 36.43
N ARG A 653 -26.10 16.91 37.20
CA ARG A 653 -26.21 15.46 36.94
C ARG A 653 -26.95 15.15 35.65
N GLU A 654 -28.03 15.87 35.35
CA GLU A 654 -28.79 15.67 34.14
C GLU A 654 -28.00 16.09 32.89
N SER A 655 -27.23 17.18 32.98
CA SER A 655 -26.29 17.58 31.93
C SER A 655 -25.25 16.50 31.62
N LEU A 656 -24.70 15.87 32.66
CA LEU A 656 -23.74 14.77 32.50
C LEU A 656 -24.38 13.52 31.90
N ARG A 657 -25.62 13.19 32.27
CA ARG A 657 -26.36 12.03 31.74
C ARG A 657 -26.71 12.25 30.27
N TYR A 658 -27.38 13.36 29.97
CA TYR A 658 -27.99 13.64 28.68
C TYR A 658 -26.95 13.85 27.57
N PHE A 659 -25.90 14.64 27.82
CA PHE A 659 -24.90 14.94 26.80
C PHE A 659 -23.75 13.93 26.71
N SER A 660 -23.39 13.29 27.83
CA SER A 660 -22.33 12.28 27.95
C SER A 660 -21.08 12.58 27.09
N VAL A 661 -20.16 13.39 27.60
CA VAL A 661 -19.01 13.91 26.83
C VAL A 661 -18.14 12.83 26.16
N LEU A 662 -17.84 11.73 26.85
CA LEU A 662 -17.13 10.57 26.29
C LEU A 662 -18.11 9.42 26.07
N ARG A 663 -18.90 9.48 24.99
CA ARG A 663 -20.01 8.54 24.72
C ARG A 663 -19.63 7.06 24.67
N LEU A 664 -18.41 6.75 24.21
CA LEU A 664 -17.89 5.38 24.15
C LEU A 664 -16.91 5.04 25.26
N SER A 665 -16.79 5.94 26.25
CA SER A 665 -15.71 5.92 27.24
C SER A 665 -14.34 5.74 26.57
N LEU A 666 -13.30 5.50 27.36
CA LEU A 666 -12.02 5.04 26.79
C LEU A 666 -12.07 3.50 26.61
N PRO A 667 -11.50 2.95 25.51
CA PRO A 667 -11.44 1.51 25.26
C PRO A 667 -10.79 0.73 26.39
N ARG A 668 -11.34 -0.42 26.79
CA ARG A 668 -10.70 -1.36 27.74
C ARG A 668 -10.13 -2.56 27.01
N LEU A 669 -9.19 -3.23 27.65
CA LEU A 669 -8.64 -4.50 27.21
C LEU A 669 -8.76 -5.49 28.37
N THR A 670 -9.28 -6.68 28.11
CA THR A 670 -9.31 -7.73 29.13
C THR A 670 -7.91 -8.25 29.40
N ASN A 671 -7.52 -8.37 30.67
CA ASN A 671 -6.25 -8.99 31.08
C ASN A 671 -6.44 -10.42 31.59
N LYS A 672 -7.68 -10.79 31.94
CA LYS A 672 -8.08 -12.13 32.38
C LYS A 672 -9.34 -12.56 31.63
N THR A 673 -9.47 -13.87 31.44
CA THR A 673 -10.68 -14.48 30.89
C THR A 673 -11.78 -14.47 31.95
N PHE A 674 -13.03 -14.18 31.56
CA PHE A 674 -14.20 -14.25 32.43
C PHE A 674 -15.43 -14.75 31.64
N VAL A 675 -16.52 -15.08 32.34
CA VAL A 675 -17.76 -15.57 31.73
C VAL A 675 -18.86 -14.53 31.86
N TYR A 676 -19.61 -14.32 30.78
CA TYR A 676 -20.80 -13.47 30.72
C TYR A 676 -21.92 -14.20 29.99
N GLU A 677 -23.08 -14.39 30.62
CA GLU A 677 -24.24 -15.12 30.06
C GLU A 677 -23.86 -16.49 29.46
N GLY A 678 -23.06 -17.27 30.17
CA GLY A 678 -22.57 -18.58 29.71
C GLY A 678 -21.54 -18.52 28.57
N LYS A 679 -21.15 -17.33 28.10
CA LYS A 679 -20.15 -17.11 27.04
C LYS A 679 -18.80 -16.74 27.64
N THR A 680 -17.75 -17.42 27.20
CA THR A 680 -16.37 -17.15 27.64
C THR A 680 -15.78 -15.96 26.89
N ILE A 681 -15.40 -14.92 27.63
CA ILE A 681 -14.74 -13.72 27.11
C ILE A 681 -13.23 -13.84 27.36
N PRO A 682 -12.41 -14.07 26.31
CA PRO A 682 -10.98 -14.32 26.50
C PRO A 682 -10.22 -13.06 26.93
N ALA A 683 -9.08 -13.26 27.60
CA ALA A 683 -8.07 -12.22 27.77
C ALA A 683 -7.60 -11.65 26.41
N GLY A 684 -7.31 -10.35 26.34
CA GLY A 684 -6.95 -9.64 25.10
C GLY A 684 -8.15 -9.14 24.27
N THR A 685 -9.38 -9.28 24.77
CA THR A 685 -10.59 -8.73 24.13
C THR A 685 -10.67 -7.23 24.37
N THR A 686 -10.85 -6.45 23.29
CA THR A 686 -11.09 -4.99 23.41
C THR A 686 -12.57 -4.76 23.73
N ILE A 687 -12.87 -3.88 24.69
CA ILE A 687 -14.23 -3.57 25.14
C ILE A 687 -14.49 -2.07 24.98
N PHE A 688 -15.60 -1.71 24.33
CA PHE A 688 -16.16 -0.36 24.32
C PHE A 688 -17.39 -0.31 25.22
N LEU A 689 -17.42 0.67 26.12
CA LEU A 689 -18.60 0.97 26.93
C LEU A 689 -19.32 2.13 26.27
N ASN A 690 -20.49 1.89 25.67
CA ASN A 690 -21.35 2.96 25.20
C ASN A 690 -22.05 3.60 26.42
N SER A 691 -21.32 4.43 27.15
CA SER A 691 -21.79 5.14 28.34
C SER A 691 -23.00 6.02 28.04
N TRP A 692 -23.07 6.58 26.83
CA TRP A 692 -24.26 7.33 26.41
C TRP A 692 -25.48 6.42 26.27
N ALA A 693 -25.36 5.26 25.62
CA ALA A 693 -26.48 4.30 25.57
C ALA A 693 -26.91 3.83 26.97
N CYS A 694 -25.97 3.57 27.89
CA CYS A 694 -26.30 3.23 29.28
C CYS A 694 -27.00 4.36 30.04
N ASN A 695 -26.68 5.62 29.72
CA ASN A 695 -27.35 6.81 30.29
C ASN A 695 -28.71 7.11 29.62
N MET A 696 -28.99 6.46 28.49
CA MET A 696 -30.25 6.54 27.72
C MET A 696 -31.04 5.23 27.77
N ASP A 697 -30.68 4.35 28.72
CA ASP A 697 -31.27 3.02 28.88
C ASP A 697 -32.68 3.15 29.48
N SER A 698 -33.70 2.70 28.74
CA SER A 698 -35.10 2.76 29.15
C SER A 698 -35.40 1.88 30.36
N ASP A 699 -34.59 0.84 30.60
CA ASP A 699 -34.75 -0.02 31.78
C ASP A 699 -34.29 0.70 33.07
N LEU A 700 -33.54 1.81 32.93
CA LEU A 700 -33.02 2.61 34.05
C LEU A 700 -33.72 3.96 34.20
N TRP A 701 -34.15 4.55 33.09
CA TRP A 701 -34.66 5.92 33.02
C TRP A 701 -36.00 5.99 32.29
N ASP A 702 -36.99 6.61 32.94
CA ASP A 702 -38.24 7.00 32.30
C ASP A 702 -38.01 8.22 31.40
N ASN A 703 -38.52 8.18 30.16
CA ASN A 703 -38.29 9.20 29.12
C ASN A 703 -36.80 9.61 29.01
N PRO A 704 -35.88 8.67 28.65
CA PRO A 704 -34.45 8.94 28.68
C PRO A 704 -34.02 10.06 27.73
N GLU A 705 -34.80 10.30 26.68
CA GLU A 705 -34.53 11.29 25.63
C GLU A 705 -35.02 12.70 25.99
N GLU A 706 -35.61 12.88 27.16
CA GLU A 706 -35.99 14.20 27.70
C GLU A 706 -34.98 14.68 28.74
N PHE A 707 -34.62 15.97 28.64
CA PHE A 707 -33.82 16.64 29.67
C PHE A 707 -34.74 17.09 30.81
N GLN A 708 -34.64 16.38 31.94
CA GLN A 708 -35.50 16.58 33.11
C GLN A 708 -34.67 16.49 34.40
N PRO A 709 -34.27 17.61 35.01
CA PRO A 709 -33.51 17.60 36.27
C PRO A 709 -34.25 16.91 37.43
N GLU A 710 -35.59 17.01 37.47
CA GLU A 710 -36.45 16.53 38.56
C GLU A 710 -36.23 15.06 38.92
N ARG A 711 -35.86 14.22 37.95
CA ARG A 711 -35.58 12.78 38.17
C ARG A 711 -34.48 12.53 39.22
N TRP A 712 -33.58 13.48 39.41
CA TRP A 712 -32.49 13.39 40.40
C TRP A 712 -32.92 13.80 41.80
N LEU A 713 -34.06 14.50 41.94
CA LEU A 713 -34.66 14.79 43.24
C LEU A 713 -35.37 13.55 43.79
N GLU A 714 -36.07 12.83 42.92
CA GLU A 714 -36.77 11.58 43.26
C GLU A 714 -35.80 10.42 43.47
N HIS A 715 -34.76 10.34 42.63
CA HIS A 715 -33.81 9.23 42.61
C HIS A 715 -32.34 9.69 42.60
N PRO A 716 -31.85 10.27 43.71
CA PRO A 716 -30.53 10.89 43.78
C PRO A 716 -29.36 9.92 43.61
N ASN A 717 -29.59 8.61 43.85
CA ASN A 717 -28.55 7.58 43.86
C ASN A 717 -28.52 6.73 42.57
N LYS A 718 -29.31 7.08 41.54
CA LYS A 718 -29.26 6.36 40.26
C LYS A 718 -27.84 6.45 39.64
N PRO A 719 -27.33 5.35 39.07
CA PRO A 719 -25.99 5.31 38.53
C PRO A 719 -25.86 6.16 37.26
N ILE A 720 -24.71 6.81 37.10
CA ILE A 720 -24.34 7.54 35.89
C ILE A 720 -23.08 6.92 35.26
N PHE A 721 -23.09 6.75 33.95
CA PHE A 721 -22.02 6.05 33.22
C PHE A 721 -21.01 7.01 32.59
N THR A 722 -21.24 8.33 32.67
CA THR A 722 -20.38 9.39 32.08
C THR A 722 -18.95 9.34 32.61
N PHE A 723 -18.76 8.98 33.88
CA PHE A 723 -17.45 8.81 34.51
C PHE A 723 -16.88 7.38 34.37
N GLY A 724 -17.57 6.48 33.67
CA GLY A 724 -17.24 5.06 33.59
C GLY A 724 -17.51 4.29 34.89
N VAL A 725 -17.16 2.99 34.92
CA VAL A 725 -17.50 2.07 36.02
C VAL A 725 -16.28 1.26 36.50
N GLY A 726 -16.22 0.92 37.78
CA GLY A 726 -15.22 0.01 38.36
C GLY A 726 -13.81 0.60 38.44
N TYR A 727 -12.78 -0.25 38.36
CA TYR A 727 -11.38 0.13 38.64
C TYR A 727 -10.84 1.28 37.77
N ARG A 728 -11.40 1.51 36.59
CA ARG A 728 -10.99 2.57 35.65
C ARG A 728 -11.97 3.76 35.60
N MET A 729 -12.83 3.91 36.61
CA MET A 729 -13.70 5.09 36.78
C MET A 729 -12.85 6.38 36.87
N CYS A 730 -13.42 7.51 36.46
CA CYS A 730 -12.77 8.82 36.48
C CYS A 730 -12.27 9.15 37.89
N ALA A 731 -11.02 9.60 38.01
CA ALA A 731 -10.45 10.03 39.29
C ALA A 731 -10.87 11.47 39.66
N GLY A 732 -11.26 12.28 38.67
CA GLY A 732 -11.63 13.69 38.86
C GLY A 732 -13.14 13.94 38.94
N SER A 733 -13.96 12.93 39.20
CA SER A 733 -15.42 13.09 39.24
C SER A 733 -15.89 14.09 40.29
N LEU A 734 -15.30 14.06 41.49
CA LEU A 734 -15.62 14.99 42.58
C LEU A 734 -15.36 16.44 42.19
N LEU A 735 -14.17 16.72 41.65
CA LEU A 735 -13.79 18.06 41.20
C LEU A 735 -14.69 18.53 40.05
N ALA A 736 -14.98 17.66 39.08
CA ALA A 736 -15.85 18.00 37.95
C ALA A 736 -17.29 18.32 38.39
N TYR A 737 -17.86 17.57 39.33
CA TYR A 737 -19.18 17.87 39.88
C TYR A 737 -19.22 19.24 40.54
N ARG A 738 -18.19 19.56 41.33
CA ARG A 738 -18.12 20.84 42.05
C ARG A 738 -17.93 22.02 41.10
N GLU A 739 -17.09 21.86 40.07
CA GLU A 739 -16.90 22.85 39.01
C GLU A 739 -18.21 23.12 38.25
N LEU A 740 -18.93 22.08 37.82
CA LEU A 740 -20.22 22.21 37.16
C LEU A 740 -21.26 22.89 38.05
N TYR A 741 -21.40 22.41 39.29
CA TYR A 741 -22.36 22.92 40.26
C TYR A 741 -22.16 24.42 40.51
N LEU A 742 -20.95 24.83 40.89
CA LEU A 742 -20.67 26.22 41.24
C LEU A 742 -20.79 27.15 40.03
N THR A 743 -20.38 26.68 38.84
CA THR A 743 -20.50 27.46 37.60
C THR A 743 -21.97 27.66 37.23
N PHE A 744 -22.80 26.60 37.27
CA PHE A 744 -24.24 26.72 36.99
C PHE A 744 -24.95 27.58 38.01
N GLN A 745 -24.66 27.41 39.31
CA GLN A 745 -25.24 28.20 40.39
C GLN A 745 -25.00 29.70 40.16
N ARG A 746 -23.75 30.10 39.96
CA ARG A 746 -23.38 31.51 39.77
C ARG A 746 -23.90 32.09 38.48
N MET A 747 -23.82 31.33 37.40
CA MET A 747 -24.30 31.77 36.09
C MET A 747 -25.81 31.99 36.10
N LEU A 748 -26.59 31.06 36.65
CA LEU A 748 -28.05 31.16 36.70
C LEU A 748 -28.53 32.19 37.74
N ALA A 749 -27.81 32.35 38.86
CA ALA A 749 -28.08 33.44 39.80
C ALA A 749 -27.85 34.81 39.14
N ALA A 750 -26.85 34.91 38.27
CA ALA A 750 -26.40 36.15 37.66
C ALA A 750 -27.13 36.51 36.36
N PHE A 751 -27.47 35.54 35.52
CA PHE A 751 -27.91 35.84 34.16
C PHE A 751 -29.15 35.06 33.78
N GLU A 752 -30.04 35.73 33.04
CA GLU A 752 -31.02 35.05 32.21
C GLU A 752 -30.36 34.73 30.86
N ILE A 753 -30.36 33.46 30.47
CA ILE A 753 -29.74 32.98 29.24
C ILE A 753 -30.81 32.95 28.15
N VAL A 754 -30.65 33.75 27.11
CA VAL A 754 -31.58 33.80 25.97
C VAL A 754 -30.86 33.64 24.65
N THR A 755 -31.60 33.27 23.60
CA THR A 755 -31.08 33.19 22.24
C THR A 755 -32.11 33.74 21.26
N ASP A 756 -31.64 34.39 20.19
CA ASP A 756 -32.45 34.95 19.11
C ASP A 756 -32.81 33.89 18.05
N ARG A 757 -32.17 32.70 18.11
CA ARG A 757 -32.29 31.64 17.11
C ARG A 757 -32.50 30.29 17.78
N PRO A 758 -33.31 29.40 17.21
CA PRO A 758 -33.44 28.05 17.72
C PRO A 758 -32.10 27.30 17.58
N ILE A 759 -31.58 26.80 18.71
CA ILE A 759 -30.36 25.98 18.74
C ILE A 759 -30.77 24.51 18.79
N GLU A 760 -30.21 23.69 17.90
CA GLU A 760 -30.42 22.24 17.91
C GLU A 760 -29.63 21.60 19.07
N THR A 761 -30.32 21.31 20.17
CA THR A 761 -29.74 20.81 21.43
C THR A 761 -29.94 19.31 21.65
N HIS A 762 -30.55 18.60 20.68
CA HIS A 762 -30.74 17.16 20.79
C HIS A 762 -29.38 16.43 20.82
N PRO A 763 -29.16 15.49 21.76
CA PRO A 763 -27.85 14.89 21.98
C PRO A 763 -27.38 14.08 20.77
N VAL A 764 -28.27 13.59 19.91
CA VAL A 764 -27.87 12.89 18.67
C VAL A 764 -27.72 13.85 17.48
N LYS A 765 -28.68 14.75 17.27
CA LYS A 765 -28.76 15.58 16.05
C LYS A 765 -27.83 16.79 16.16
N GLY A 766 -27.84 17.48 17.30
CA GLY A 766 -26.99 18.64 17.56
C GLY A 766 -25.50 18.29 17.52
N VAL A 767 -25.12 17.10 18.00
CA VAL A 767 -23.71 16.66 18.05
C VAL A 767 -23.20 16.15 16.68
N ALA A 768 -24.09 15.88 15.72
CA ALA A 768 -23.69 15.46 14.38
C ALA A 768 -22.99 16.60 13.60
N ASP A 769 -23.26 17.86 13.95
CA ASP A 769 -22.61 19.02 13.38
C ASP A 769 -22.00 19.90 14.49
N LEU A 770 -20.67 19.80 14.64
CA LEU A 770 -19.94 20.60 15.63
C LEU A 770 -20.02 22.11 15.36
N THR A 771 -20.39 22.57 14.16
CA THR A 771 -20.56 24.01 13.91
C THR A 771 -21.75 24.60 14.66
N ASN A 772 -22.76 23.80 15.00
CA ASN A 772 -23.91 24.24 15.81
C ASN A 772 -23.49 24.80 17.19
N LEU A 773 -22.44 24.22 17.80
CA LEU A 773 -21.86 24.71 19.06
C LEU A 773 -21.08 26.01 18.90
N VAL A 774 -20.41 26.20 17.77
CA VAL A 774 -19.63 27.41 17.46
C VAL A 774 -20.55 28.59 17.14
N MET A 775 -21.76 28.29 16.65
CA MET A 775 -22.80 29.25 16.27
C MET A 775 -23.84 29.50 17.37
N ALA A 776 -23.74 28.83 18.53
CA ALA A 776 -24.60 29.02 19.69
C ALA A 776 -24.24 30.31 20.46
N TRP A 777 -24.43 31.44 19.78
CA TRP A 777 -24.33 32.76 20.40
C TRP A 777 -25.56 32.96 21.28
N VAL A 778 -25.32 33.27 22.55
CA VAL A 778 -26.38 33.51 23.54
C VAL A 778 -26.23 34.91 24.09
N VAL A 779 -27.36 35.53 24.41
CA VAL A 779 -27.41 36.79 25.13
C VAL A 779 -27.61 36.44 26.61
N MET A 780 -26.72 36.93 27.47
CA MET A 780 -26.79 36.75 28.91
C MET A 780 -27.31 38.05 29.53
N ARG A 781 -28.61 38.16 29.82
CA ARG A 781 -29.22 39.38 30.35
C ARG A 781 -28.94 39.54 31.84
N TRP A 782 -28.61 40.76 32.26
CA TRP A 782 -28.34 41.12 33.64
C TRP A 782 -29.14 42.39 34.02
N PRO A 783 -29.82 42.44 35.18
CA PRO A 783 -30.08 41.35 36.12
C PRO A 783 -31.25 40.46 35.66
N PRO A 784 -31.32 39.17 36.07
CA PRO A 784 -32.32 38.22 35.58
C PRO A 784 -33.77 38.56 35.97
N TRP A 785 -33.97 39.53 36.86
CA TRP A 785 -35.28 40.01 37.35
C TRP A 785 -35.71 41.37 36.79
N SER A 786 -34.99 41.95 35.82
CA SER A 786 -35.45 43.20 35.19
C SER A 786 -36.60 42.91 34.20
N SER A 787 -37.83 43.13 34.64
CA SER A 787 -38.99 43.16 33.76
C SER A 787 -39.05 44.49 33.01
N GLU A 788 -38.59 44.54 31.76
CA GLU A 788 -39.04 45.58 30.83
C GLU A 788 -40.15 45.02 29.94
N SER A 789 -41.38 45.38 30.30
CA SER A 789 -42.53 45.36 29.42
C SER A 789 -42.41 46.52 28.42
N THR A 790 -42.40 46.25 27.11
CA THR A 790 -43.32 46.84 26.11
C THR A 790 -42.94 46.46 24.69
N ASN A 791 -43.94 45.93 23.98
CA ASN A 791 -44.31 46.15 22.58
C ASN A 791 -43.20 46.38 21.55
N ASP A 792 -43.00 45.38 20.69
CA ASP A 792 -43.09 45.61 19.25
C ASP A 792 -43.58 44.34 18.54
N GLU A 793 -44.84 44.40 18.10
CA GLU A 793 -45.37 43.54 17.06
C GLU A 793 -44.75 43.93 15.70
N GLN A 794 -44.77 42.95 14.79
CA GLN A 794 -44.55 43.04 13.34
C GLN A 794 -43.10 43.01 12.82
N LYS A 795 -42.70 41.82 12.32
CA LYS A 795 -42.92 41.51 10.89
C LYS A 795 -42.67 40.03 10.59
N GLN A 796 -43.77 39.36 10.23
CA GLN A 796 -43.73 38.19 9.34
C GLN A 796 -43.35 38.65 7.93
N THR A 797 -42.39 37.96 7.31
CA THR A 797 -42.49 37.53 5.91
C THR A 797 -41.61 36.29 5.71
N PRO A 798 -42.14 35.18 5.15
CA PRO A 798 -41.36 34.02 4.78
C PRO A 798 -40.76 34.22 3.39
N SER A 799 -39.44 34.18 3.25
CA SER A 799 -38.80 34.13 1.92
C SER A 799 -38.75 32.69 1.42
N SER A 800 -39.75 32.38 0.59
CA SER A 800 -39.94 31.14 -0.18
C SER A 800 -38.95 31.01 -1.35
N TRP A 801 -37.64 31.00 -1.09
CA TRP A 801 -36.62 30.81 -2.14
C TRP A 801 -35.49 29.82 -1.80
N LEU A 802 -35.69 28.98 -0.78
CA LEU A 802 -34.74 27.91 -0.41
C LEU A 802 -35.38 26.51 -0.30
N SER A 803 -36.47 26.26 -1.03
CA SER A 803 -37.15 24.95 -1.08
C SER A 803 -37.20 24.32 -2.48
N SER A 804 -36.35 24.74 -3.42
CA SER A 804 -36.23 24.09 -4.75
C SER A 804 -34.82 23.66 -5.14
N ALA A 805 -33.88 23.59 -4.19
CA ALA A 805 -32.53 23.05 -4.43
C ALA A 805 -32.19 21.82 -3.57
N ALA A 806 -33.21 21.14 -3.01
CA ALA A 806 -33.06 19.92 -2.21
C ALA A 806 -33.54 18.66 -2.95
N ASN A 807 -33.45 18.64 -4.28
CA ASN A 807 -33.60 17.41 -5.06
C ASN A 807 -32.20 16.92 -5.49
N ASP A 808 -31.73 15.95 -4.71
CA ASP A 808 -30.96 14.79 -5.16
C ASP A 808 -29.53 15.01 -5.71
N PRO A 809 -28.48 14.97 -4.86
CA PRO A 809 -27.09 14.89 -5.32
C PRO A 809 -26.67 13.48 -5.77
N SER A 810 -27.58 12.50 -5.87
CA SER A 810 -27.19 11.11 -6.14
C SER A 810 -27.10 10.71 -7.62
N SER A 811 -27.39 11.61 -8.57
CA SER A 811 -27.57 11.22 -9.99
C SER A 811 -26.43 11.54 -10.97
N ILE A 812 -25.28 12.08 -10.53
CA ILE A 812 -24.15 12.40 -11.45
C ILE A 812 -23.02 11.35 -11.42
N LEU A 813 -23.02 10.43 -10.46
CA LEU A 813 -22.10 9.28 -10.43
C LEU A 813 -22.89 8.04 -10.05
N ASP A 814 -23.28 7.27 -11.05
CA ASP A 814 -23.90 5.97 -10.85
C ASP A 814 -22.86 5.00 -10.25
N TRP A 815 -22.83 4.93 -8.91
CA TRP A 815 -21.89 4.13 -8.15
C TRP A 815 -22.06 2.62 -8.38
N THR A 816 -23.21 2.21 -8.94
CA THR A 816 -23.48 0.81 -9.30
C THR A 816 -22.49 0.30 -10.34
N ALA A 817 -22.09 1.15 -11.30
CA ALA A 817 -21.10 0.85 -12.33
C ALA A 817 -19.71 0.50 -11.77
N PHE A 818 -19.36 0.99 -10.57
CA PHE A 818 -18.10 0.68 -9.88
C PHE A 818 -18.17 -0.55 -8.97
N THR A 819 -19.38 -1.03 -8.66
CA THR A 819 -19.61 -2.24 -7.86
C THR A 819 -19.79 -3.51 -8.70
N GLU A 820 -19.97 -3.36 -10.01
CA GLU A 820 -20.06 -4.51 -10.91
C GLU A 820 -18.73 -5.26 -11.06
N LEU A 821 -18.79 -6.60 -11.00
CA LEU A 821 -17.63 -7.49 -11.21
C LEU A 821 -16.91 -7.22 -12.54
N ARG A 822 -17.65 -6.74 -13.55
CA ARG A 822 -17.15 -6.42 -14.90
C ARG A 822 -16.23 -5.19 -14.91
N THR A 823 -16.37 -4.28 -13.95
CA THR A 823 -15.54 -3.07 -13.83
C THR A 823 -14.44 -3.26 -12.79
N ILE A 824 -14.72 -3.99 -11.70
CA ILE A 824 -13.76 -4.26 -10.63
C ILE A 824 -12.58 -5.10 -11.14
N VAL A 825 -12.85 -6.15 -11.92
CA VAL A 825 -11.79 -7.09 -12.35
C VAL A 825 -10.79 -6.41 -13.32
N PRO A 826 -11.21 -5.71 -14.39
CA PRO A 826 -10.28 -4.99 -15.27
C PRO A 826 -9.56 -3.86 -14.54
N THR A 827 -10.24 -3.12 -13.67
CA THR A 827 -9.63 -2.03 -12.90
C THR A 827 -8.59 -2.56 -11.91
N LEU A 828 -8.86 -3.69 -11.23
CA LEU A 828 -7.87 -4.35 -10.38
C LEU A 828 -6.69 -4.88 -11.20
N VAL A 829 -6.91 -5.47 -12.37
CA VAL A 829 -5.83 -5.97 -13.23
C VAL A 829 -4.97 -4.81 -13.77
N LEU A 830 -5.59 -3.73 -14.25
CA LEU A 830 -4.91 -2.54 -14.75
C LEU A 830 -4.11 -1.86 -13.62
N THR A 831 -4.74 -1.63 -12.47
CA THR A 831 -4.11 -0.98 -11.33
C THR A 831 -2.98 -1.85 -10.76
N SER A 832 -3.19 -3.16 -10.65
CA SER A 832 -2.13 -4.09 -10.25
C SER A 832 -0.99 -4.12 -11.26
N GLY A 833 -1.28 -4.11 -12.56
CA GLY A 833 -0.30 -4.06 -13.63
C GLY A 833 0.54 -2.78 -13.58
N ILE A 834 -0.11 -1.63 -13.38
CA ILE A 834 0.57 -0.34 -13.22
C ILE A 834 1.42 -0.33 -11.96
N LEU A 835 0.91 -0.80 -10.82
CA LEU A 835 1.67 -0.86 -9.58
C LEU A 835 2.87 -1.81 -9.67
N ILE A 836 2.71 -2.96 -10.33
CA ILE A 836 3.81 -3.89 -10.62
C ILE A 836 4.83 -3.25 -11.55
N ALA A 837 4.39 -2.54 -12.61
CA ALA A 837 5.26 -1.83 -13.54
C ALA A 837 6.03 -0.70 -12.87
N VAL A 838 5.38 0.12 -12.05
CA VAL A 838 6.01 1.20 -11.27
C VAL A 838 6.99 0.63 -10.26
N ARG A 839 6.62 -0.46 -9.55
CA ARG A 839 7.51 -1.14 -8.61
C ARG A 839 8.70 -1.79 -9.31
N PHE A 840 8.49 -2.38 -10.49
CA PHE A 840 9.54 -2.96 -11.31
C PHE A 840 10.50 -1.89 -11.83
N HIS A 841 9.96 -0.76 -12.32
CA HIS A 841 10.73 0.40 -12.76
C HIS A 841 11.58 0.98 -11.63
N GLY A 842 10.97 1.28 -10.48
CA GLY A 842 11.67 1.82 -9.31
C GLY A 842 12.74 0.88 -8.75
N ARG A 843 12.56 -0.44 -8.89
CA ARG A 843 13.44 -1.46 -8.28
C ARG A 843 14.53 -2.00 -9.21
N TYR A 844 14.35 -1.96 -10.53
CA TYR A 844 15.27 -2.57 -11.49
C TYR A 844 15.70 -1.65 -12.65
N LEU A 845 14.92 -0.62 -12.98
CA LEU A 845 15.15 0.24 -14.15
C LEU A 845 15.59 1.68 -13.79
N ARG A 846 15.46 2.08 -12.52
CA ARG A 846 15.93 3.39 -12.03
C ARG A 846 17.47 3.46 -11.99
N ARG A 847 18.02 4.56 -12.48
CA ARG A 847 19.47 4.84 -12.45
C ARG A 847 19.90 5.34 -11.07
N ILE A 848 21.13 4.98 -10.67
CA ILE A 848 21.81 5.39 -9.45
C ILE A 848 22.92 6.36 -9.91
N PRO A 849 22.82 7.67 -9.59
CA PRO A 849 23.77 8.66 -10.08
C PRO A 849 25.12 8.65 -9.32
N ASP A 850 25.11 8.39 -8.02
CA ASP A 850 26.25 8.53 -7.10
C ASP A 850 26.26 7.39 -6.05
N ALA A 851 27.32 7.31 -5.24
CA ALA A 851 27.44 6.26 -4.21
C ALA A 851 26.43 6.41 -3.04
N PRO A 852 26.16 7.62 -2.49
CA PRO A 852 25.16 7.82 -1.43
C PRO A 852 23.73 7.46 -1.82
N SER A 853 23.37 7.51 -3.11
CA SER A 853 22.02 7.09 -3.55
C SER A 853 21.80 5.58 -3.58
N ILE A 854 22.81 4.77 -3.23
CA ILE A 854 22.67 3.32 -3.10
C ILE A 854 21.96 3.00 -1.78
N SER A 855 20.74 2.49 -1.88
CA SER A 855 19.98 2.02 -0.71
C SER A 855 20.73 0.93 0.07
N SER A 856 20.61 0.94 1.41
CA SER A 856 21.13 -0.13 2.30
C SER A 856 20.70 -1.55 1.90
N SER A 857 19.56 -1.69 1.20
CA SER A 857 19.08 -2.96 0.66
C SER A 857 19.92 -3.56 -0.47
N TYR A 858 20.82 -2.78 -1.09
CA TYR A 858 21.76 -3.25 -2.11
C TYR A 858 23.03 -3.88 -1.51
N LEU A 859 23.40 -3.50 -0.28
CA LEU A 859 24.60 -3.96 0.40
C LEU A 859 24.56 -5.49 0.59
N ARG A 860 25.63 -6.17 0.16
CA ARG A 860 25.87 -7.63 0.21
C ARG A 860 24.85 -8.52 -0.53
N ARG A 861 23.80 -7.95 -1.12
CA ARG A 861 22.70 -8.72 -1.75
C ARG A 861 22.58 -8.50 -3.26
N ARG A 862 23.04 -7.37 -3.79
CA ARG A 862 22.80 -6.98 -5.19
C ARG A 862 24.06 -6.43 -5.86
N SER A 863 24.13 -6.63 -7.16
CA SER A 863 25.20 -6.10 -8.00
C SER A 863 24.72 -4.93 -8.85
N ILE A 864 25.55 -3.91 -8.97
CA ILE A 864 25.37 -2.76 -9.86
C ILE A 864 26.01 -3.09 -11.21
N PHE A 865 25.35 -2.71 -12.31
CA PHE A 865 25.85 -2.92 -13.67
C PHE A 865 26.08 -1.58 -14.36
N GLY A 866 27.27 -1.35 -14.90
CA GLY A 866 27.63 -0.06 -15.49
C GLY A 866 28.85 -0.13 -16.40
N GLN A 867 29.11 0.98 -17.09
CA GLN A 867 30.29 1.15 -17.93
C GLN A 867 31.35 1.97 -17.19
N VAL A 868 32.61 1.54 -17.26
CA VAL A 868 33.74 2.26 -16.65
C VAL A 868 34.04 3.52 -17.46
N THR A 869 34.07 4.66 -16.79
CA THR A 869 34.29 5.97 -17.42
C THR A 869 35.72 6.47 -17.24
N SER A 870 36.32 6.23 -16.07
CA SER A 870 37.68 6.64 -15.76
C SER A 870 38.24 5.77 -14.64
N VAL A 871 39.55 5.52 -14.67
CA VAL A 871 40.32 4.92 -13.57
C VAL A 871 41.02 6.05 -12.83
N GLY A 872 40.95 6.07 -11.50
CA GLY A 872 41.52 7.14 -10.67
C GLY A 872 42.90 6.77 -10.14
N ASP A 873 43.05 5.53 -9.70
CA ASP A 873 44.27 4.98 -9.10
C ASP A 873 44.36 3.47 -9.31
N GLY A 874 45.44 2.83 -8.84
CA GLY A 874 45.66 1.40 -8.91
C GLY A 874 44.58 0.53 -8.24
N ASP A 875 43.74 1.07 -7.36
CA ASP A 875 42.69 0.33 -6.62
C ASP A 875 41.26 0.87 -6.81
N ASN A 876 41.08 1.94 -7.60
CA ASN A 876 39.80 2.66 -7.68
C ASN A 876 39.46 3.20 -9.08
N PHE A 877 38.16 3.28 -9.37
CA PHE A 877 37.65 3.75 -10.67
C PHE A 877 36.19 4.21 -10.58
N ARG A 878 35.72 4.92 -11.62
CA ARG A 878 34.35 5.45 -11.74
C ARG A 878 33.53 4.68 -12.76
N ILE A 879 32.25 4.46 -12.45
CA ILE A 879 31.30 3.85 -13.39
C ILE A 879 30.05 4.70 -13.61
N PHE A 880 29.51 4.60 -14.81
CA PHE A 880 28.18 5.08 -15.17
C PHE A 880 27.18 3.92 -15.07
N HIS A 881 26.23 4.01 -14.14
CA HIS A 881 25.22 2.96 -13.93
C HIS A 881 24.24 2.86 -15.11
N THR A 882 24.13 1.66 -15.68
CA THR A 882 23.19 1.34 -16.78
C THR A 882 22.17 0.31 -16.28
N PRO A 883 21.02 0.74 -15.74
CA PRO A 883 20.04 -0.15 -15.13
C PRO A 883 19.44 -1.14 -16.14
N GLY A 884 19.19 -2.37 -15.70
CA GLY A 884 18.62 -3.46 -16.52
C GLY A 884 19.52 -4.02 -17.65
N GLY A 885 20.76 -3.54 -17.77
CA GLY A 885 21.79 -4.12 -18.65
C GLY A 885 21.39 -4.19 -20.13
N ARG A 886 21.82 -5.24 -20.83
CA ARG A 886 21.51 -5.44 -22.27
C ARG A 886 20.03 -5.70 -22.54
N MET A 887 19.28 -6.22 -21.57
CA MET A 887 17.89 -6.67 -21.76
C MET A 887 16.83 -5.56 -21.65
N ALA A 888 17.14 -4.41 -21.04
CA ALA A 888 16.10 -3.45 -20.62
C ALA A 888 16.21 -2.00 -21.14
N GLY A 889 17.09 -1.69 -22.09
CA GLY A 889 16.98 -0.44 -22.87
C GLY A 889 18.30 0.14 -23.31
N TRP A 890 19.28 0.12 -22.42
CA TRP A 890 20.50 0.94 -22.50
C TRP A 890 21.55 0.48 -23.52
N GLY A 891 21.27 -0.56 -24.30
CA GLY A 891 22.15 -1.04 -25.38
C GLY A 891 21.51 -1.06 -26.77
N TRP A 892 20.19 -0.89 -26.87
CA TRP A 892 19.39 -0.99 -28.10
C TRP A 892 18.66 0.32 -28.43
N LEU A 893 18.45 1.21 -27.45
CA LEU A 893 17.81 2.51 -27.67
C LEU A 893 18.84 3.56 -28.09
N PRO A 894 18.77 4.12 -29.31
CA PRO A 894 19.80 5.00 -29.87
C PRO A 894 20.00 6.33 -29.10
N TRP A 895 18.99 6.80 -28.37
CA TRP A 895 19.04 8.02 -27.55
C TRP A 895 19.59 7.82 -26.13
N LYS A 896 19.87 6.58 -25.68
CA LYS A 896 20.42 6.30 -24.34
C LYS A 896 21.88 5.81 -24.41
N LYS A 897 22.78 6.68 -24.90
CA LYS A 897 24.23 6.45 -24.91
C LYS A 897 24.88 6.95 -23.61
N VAL A 898 25.98 6.33 -23.21
CA VAL A 898 26.79 6.80 -22.08
C VAL A 898 27.54 8.06 -22.54
N PRO A 899 27.42 9.20 -21.85
CA PRO A 899 28.12 10.43 -22.22
C PRO A 899 29.63 10.23 -22.17
N THR A 900 30.34 10.78 -23.15
CA THR A 900 31.82 10.75 -23.22
C THR A 900 32.46 12.06 -22.76
N VAL A 901 31.68 13.14 -22.67
CA VAL A 901 32.14 14.48 -22.28
C VAL A 901 32.29 14.59 -20.76
N LYS A 902 33.44 15.09 -20.27
CA LYS A 902 33.71 15.24 -18.81
C LYS A 902 32.65 16.07 -18.07
N LYS A 903 32.12 17.13 -18.70
CA LYS A 903 31.05 17.99 -18.14
C LYS A 903 29.76 17.20 -17.86
N ASP A 904 29.43 16.23 -18.70
CA ASP A 904 28.20 15.43 -18.58
C ASP A 904 28.33 14.25 -17.61
N LEU A 905 29.56 13.91 -17.21
CA LEU A 905 29.90 12.84 -16.27
C LEU A 905 30.09 13.35 -14.83
N LYS A 906 30.24 14.67 -14.65
CA LYS A 906 30.35 15.30 -13.32
C LYS A 906 29.12 14.98 -12.48
N ASP A 907 29.34 14.50 -11.25
CA ASP A 907 28.32 14.12 -10.26
C ASP A 907 27.29 13.06 -10.73
N LYS A 908 27.65 12.33 -11.78
CA LYS A 908 26.79 11.36 -12.47
C LYS A 908 27.42 9.96 -12.56
N THR A 909 28.49 9.73 -11.79
CA THR A 909 29.26 8.49 -11.76
C THR A 909 29.41 7.96 -10.33
N ILE A 910 29.40 6.63 -10.19
CA ILE A 910 29.60 5.94 -8.91
C ILE A 910 31.09 5.64 -8.77
N HIS A 911 31.67 6.10 -7.67
CA HIS A 911 33.07 5.84 -7.33
C HIS A 911 33.22 4.48 -6.64
N ILE A 912 34.03 3.59 -7.20
CA ILE A 912 34.21 2.21 -6.74
C ILE A 912 35.65 2.00 -6.28
N ARG A 913 35.82 1.40 -5.09
CA ARG A 913 37.07 0.86 -4.58
C ARG A 913 37.03 -0.66 -4.64
N LEU A 914 38.11 -1.28 -5.13
CA LEU A 914 38.21 -2.74 -5.22
C LEU A 914 38.27 -3.35 -3.81
N ALA A 915 37.50 -4.41 -3.60
CA ALA A 915 37.45 -5.12 -2.33
C ALA A 915 38.71 -6.00 -2.13
N GLY A 916 39.27 -5.96 -0.91
CA GLY A 916 40.27 -6.92 -0.42
C GLY A 916 41.70 -6.79 -0.95
N ILE A 917 42.03 -5.69 -1.65
CA ILE A 917 43.37 -5.45 -2.19
C ILE A 917 43.85 -4.03 -1.85
N ASP A 918 45.17 -3.86 -1.83
CA ASP A 918 45.84 -2.55 -1.75
C ASP A 918 46.85 -2.44 -2.90
N ALA A 919 46.72 -1.40 -3.73
CA ALA A 919 47.63 -1.18 -4.85
C ALA A 919 48.72 -0.15 -4.47
N PRO A 920 49.90 -0.18 -5.11
CA PRO A 920 50.92 0.85 -4.91
C PRO A 920 50.42 2.23 -5.36
N GLU A 921 50.76 3.28 -4.61
CA GLU A 921 50.21 4.63 -4.78
C GLU A 921 50.98 5.46 -5.82
N LEU A 922 50.24 6.16 -6.69
CA LEU A 922 50.81 7.12 -7.64
C LEU A 922 51.25 8.42 -6.94
N ALA A 923 52.12 9.19 -7.61
CA ALA A 923 52.50 10.52 -7.13
C ALA A 923 51.27 11.44 -7.00
N HIS A 924 50.97 11.89 -5.78
CA HIS A 924 49.83 12.76 -5.50
C HIS A 924 50.17 13.76 -4.38
N PHE A 925 49.82 15.04 -4.56
CA PHE A 925 50.05 16.13 -3.59
C PHE A 925 51.51 16.24 -3.06
N GLY A 926 52.50 16.25 -3.96
CA GLY A 926 53.92 16.46 -3.60
C GLY A 926 54.64 15.22 -3.02
N ARG A 927 54.02 14.03 -3.10
CA ARG A 927 54.59 12.77 -2.60
C ARG A 927 55.26 11.97 -3.73
N PRO A 928 56.44 11.36 -3.50
CA PRO A 928 57.13 10.54 -4.50
C PRO A 928 56.33 9.28 -4.84
N GLU A 929 56.37 8.88 -6.10
CA GLU A 929 55.66 7.67 -6.58
C GLU A 929 56.24 6.38 -5.96
N GLN A 930 55.37 5.43 -5.60
CA GLN A 930 55.80 4.11 -5.14
C GLN A 930 56.23 3.23 -6.34
N PRO A 931 57.30 2.42 -6.23
CA PRO A 931 57.66 1.46 -7.26
C PRO A 931 56.48 0.57 -7.68
N PHE A 932 56.32 0.33 -8.99
CA PHE A 932 55.22 -0.43 -9.61
C PHE A 932 53.81 0.22 -9.57
N ALA A 933 53.66 1.46 -9.06
CA ALA A 933 52.37 2.18 -9.07
C ALA A 933 51.86 2.47 -10.50
N ARG A 934 52.72 3.00 -11.39
CA ARG A 934 52.40 3.18 -12.82
C ARG A 934 51.97 1.89 -13.52
N ASP A 935 52.59 0.76 -13.21
CA ASP A 935 52.28 -0.53 -13.83
C ASP A 935 50.88 -1.02 -13.41
N ALA A 936 50.55 -0.90 -12.13
CA ALA A 936 49.24 -1.25 -11.59
C ALA A 936 48.13 -0.37 -12.19
N HIS A 937 48.34 0.95 -12.24
CA HIS A 937 47.40 1.90 -12.82
C HIS A 937 47.19 1.69 -14.32
N THR A 938 48.28 1.51 -15.09
CA THR A 938 48.22 1.28 -16.55
C THR A 938 47.52 -0.03 -16.87
N TRP A 939 47.79 -1.08 -16.09
CA TRP A 939 47.08 -2.35 -16.23
C TRP A 939 45.59 -2.20 -15.93
N LEU A 940 45.21 -1.56 -14.82
CA LEU A 940 43.80 -1.41 -14.45
C LEU A 940 43.04 -0.57 -15.49
N THR A 941 43.68 0.50 -15.98
CA THR A 941 43.15 1.38 -17.03
C THR A 941 42.89 0.61 -18.32
N SER A 942 43.87 -0.14 -18.84
CA SER A 942 43.70 -0.94 -20.06
C SER A 942 42.71 -2.11 -19.86
N TYR A 943 42.62 -2.65 -18.65
CA TYR A 943 41.76 -3.77 -18.32
C TYR A 943 40.29 -3.37 -18.18
N LEU A 944 39.99 -2.14 -17.73
CA LEU A 944 38.63 -1.70 -17.37
C LEU A 944 38.03 -0.62 -18.26
N THR A 945 38.82 0.28 -18.84
CA THR A 945 38.30 1.46 -19.57
C THR A 945 37.35 1.06 -20.69
N SER A 946 36.22 1.77 -20.80
CA SER A 946 35.15 1.54 -21.79
C SER A 946 34.48 0.15 -21.71
N ARG A 947 34.80 -0.67 -20.70
CA ARG A 947 34.17 -1.98 -20.50
C ARG A 947 32.97 -1.89 -19.58
N ARG A 948 32.04 -2.81 -19.77
CA ARG A 948 30.89 -2.98 -18.88
C ARG A 948 31.23 -3.97 -17.79
N ILE A 949 31.00 -3.57 -16.54
CA ILE A 949 31.35 -4.33 -15.36
C ILE A 949 30.14 -4.59 -14.48
N ARG A 950 30.26 -5.59 -13.61
CA ARG A 950 29.30 -5.88 -12.56
C ARG A 950 29.98 -5.76 -11.21
N ALA A 951 29.56 -4.81 -10.39
CA ALA A 951 30.12 -4.55 -9.07
C ALA A 951 29.15 -5.05 -7.99
N LEU A 952 29.56 -6.04 -7.20
CA LEU A 952 28.82 -6.51 -6.02
C LEU A 952 29.17 -5.62 -4.83
N VAL A 953 28.20 -4.83 -4.36
CA VAL A 953 28.44 -3.81 -3.34
C VAL A 953 28.48 -4.43 -1.95
N HIS A 954 29.54 -4.18 -1.18
CA HIS A 954 29.66 -4.68 0.19
C HIS A 954 29.34 -3.60 1.23
N ARG A 955 30.01 -2.45 1.11
CA ARG A 955 29.84 -1.30 2.01
C ARG A 955 30.15 0.02 1.30
N GLN A 956 29.68 1.11 1.88
CA GLN A 956 30.11 2.46 1.51
C GLN A 956 31.20 2.91 2.50
N ASP A 957 32.23 3.58 1.99
CA ASP A 957 33.30 4.13 2.84
C ASP A 957 33.07 5.62 3.18
N GLN A 958 33.90 6.15 4.07
CA GLN A 958 33.83 7.54 4.55
C GLN A 958 34.10 8.60 3.48
N TYR A 959 34.69 8.21 2.34
CA TYR A 959 35.01 9.10 1.22
C TYR A 959 33.92 9.09 0.14
N SER A 960 32.71 8.65 0.49
CA SER A 960 31.59 8.49 -0.45
C SER A 960 31.93 7.55 -1.63
N ARG A 961 32.74 6.51 -1.40
CA ARG A 961 33.08 5.47 -2.37
C ARG A 961 32.41 4.16 -1.99
N VAL A 962 32.23 3.28 -2.97
CA VAL A 962 31.62 1.98 -2.79
C VAL A 962 32.70 0.90 -2.82
N VAL A 963 32.85 0.16 -1.71
CA VAL A 963 33.73 -1.01 -1.67
C VAL A 963 32.98 -2.20 -2.28
N ALA A 964 33.48 -2.72 -3.39
CA ALA A 964 32.78 -3.76 -4.16
C ALA A 964 33.71 -4.81 -4.76
N SER A 965 33.22 -6.05 -4.86
CA SER A 965 33.87 -7.09 -5.68
C SER A 965 33.44 -6.90 -7.14
N VAL A 966 34.42 -6.76 -8.04
CA VAL A 966 34.18 -6.34 -9.42
C VAL A 966 34.44 -7.49 -10.40
N PHE A 967 33.48 -7.72 -11.28
CA PHE A 967 33.54 -8.77 -12.29
C PHE A 967 33.47 -8.22 -13.72
N VAL A 968 34.41 -8.67 -14.56
CA VAL A 968 34.51 -8.34 -15.99
C VAL A 968 34.21 -9.59 -16.83
N ARG A 969 33.63 -9.40 -18.02
CA ARG A 969 33.44 -10.44 -19.05
C ARG A 969 34.18 -10.04 -20.32
N ARG A 970 34.88 -10.97 -20.97
CA ARG A 970 35.47 -10.76 -22.31
C ARG A 970 34.75 -11.63 -23.33
N ALA A 971 34.64 -11.13 -24.56
CA ALA A 971 33.96 -11.83 -25.65
C ALA A 971 34.70 -13.11 -26.08
N PHE A 972 36.03 -13.15 -25.94
CA PHE A 972 36.90 -14.27 -26.35
C PHE A 972 37.34 -15.20 -25.21
N ASP A 973 36.77 -15.07 -24.01
CA ASP A 973 37.06 -16.02 -22.92
C ASP A 973 36.21 -17.28 -23.10
N PHE A 974 36.82 -18.43 -23.39
CA PHE A 974 36.14 -19.74 -23.42
C PHE A 974 36.17 -20.40 -22.02
N PRO A 975 35.04 -20.90 -21.49
CA PRO A 975 33.69 -20.81 -22.04
C PRO A 975 33.12 -19.38 -21.99
N PRO A 976 32.35 -18.95 -23.01
CA PRO A 976 31.66 -17.67 -22.98
C PRO A 976 30.81 -17.63 -21.70
N PHE A 977 30.66 -16.46 -21.07
CA PHE A 977 30.01 -16.26 -19.76
C PHE A 977 30.89 -16.38 -18.49
N ARG A 978 32.17 -16.78 -18.57
CA ARG A 978 33.05 -16.78 -17.39
C ARG A 978 33.26 -15.36 -16.86
N ARG A 979 32.99 -15.16 -15.56
CA ARG A 979 33.21 -13.87 -14.86
C ARG A 979 34.62 -13.86 -14.28
N ARG A 980 35.46 -12.91 -14.69
CA ARG A 980 36.78 -12.69 -14.08
C ARG A 980 36.69 -11.66 -12.98
N ASP A 981 37.20 -12.01 -11.81
CA ASP A 981 37.31 -11.12 -10.65
C ASP A 981 38.57 -10.25 -10.81
N VAL A 982 38.38 -8.94 -10.81
CA VAL A 982 39.45 -7.96 -11.07
C VAL A 982 40.49 -7.98 -9.96
N SER A 983 40.07 -8.02 -8.70
CA SER A 983 40.98 -8.03 -7.54
C SER A 983 41.88 -9.28 -7.57
N TYR A 984 41.31 -10.43 -7.89
CA TYR A 984 42.06 -11.68 -8.04
C TYR A 984 43.10 -11.63 -9.18
N GLU A 985 42.75 -11.01 -10.31
CA GLU A 985 43.64 -10.90 -11.47
C GLU A 985 44.80 -9.92 -11.25
N MET A 986 44.63 -8.91 -10.39
CA MET A 986 45.70 -8.02 -9.93
C MET A 986 46.68 -8.74 -9.01
N LEU A 987 46.17 -9.44 -7.98
CA LEU A 987 46.98 -10.22 -7.05
C LEU A 987 47.81 -11.29 -7.77
N LYS A 988 47.18 -12.02 -8.71
CA LYS A 988 47.86 -13.08 -9.49
C LYS A 988 49.03 -12.54 -10.35
N ARG A 989 48.98 -11.28 -10.75
CA ARG A 989 50.03 -10.60 -11.53
C ARG A 989 51.09 -9.91 -10.65
N GLY A 990 50.87 -9.84 -9.34
CA GLY A 990 51.74 -9.10 -8.43
C GLY A 990 51.61 -7.57 -8.57
N LEU A 991 50.42 -7.07 -8.91
CA LEU A 991 50.14 -5.63 -9.08
C LEU A 991 49.48 -4.99 -7.85
N ALA A 992 49.18 -5.78 -6.83
CA ALA A 992 48.57 -5.36 -5.56
C ALA A 992 48.91 -6.36 -4.46
N THR A 993 48.77 -5.95 -3.20
CA THR A 993 48.86 -6.81 -2.01
C THR A 993 47.47 -7.09 -1.43
N VAL A 994 47.34 -8.12 -0.60
CA VAL A 994 46.10 -8.38 0.15
C VAL A 994 45.99 -7.37 1.30
N TYR A 995 44.80 -6.84 1.56
CA TYR A 995 44.59 -5.83 2.59
C TYR A 995 44.68 -6.42 4.02
N GLU A 996 45.58 -5.93 4.88
CA GLU A 996 45.89 -6.60 6.17
C GLU A 996 45.37 -5.87 7.45
N ALA A 997 44.57 -4.81 7.34
CA ALA A 997 44.13 -4.07 8.53
C ALA A 997 43.16 -4.88 9.44
N LYS A 998 43.35 -4.76 10.77
CA LYS A 998 42.54 -5.41 11.83
C LYS A 998 41.05 -5.00 11.84
N VAL A 999 40.69 -3.85 11.28
CA VAL A 999 39.30 -3.36 11.23
C VAL A 999 39.01 -2.75 9.85
N GLY A 1000 37.94 -3.21 9.19
CA GLY A 1000 37.45 -2.65 7.92
C GLY A 1000 37.88 -3.37 6.64
N SER A 1001 38.58 -4.50 6.71
CA SER A 1001 38.83 -5.34 5.53
C SER A 1001 37.55 -6.06 5.09
N GLU A 1002 37.17 -5.92 3.83
CA GLU A 1002 35.97 -6.58 3.27
C GLU A 1002 36.35 -7.37 2.03
N PHE A 1003 36.33 -8.70 2.16
CA PHE A 1003 36.70 -9.65 1.10
C PHE A 1003 35.49 -10.27 0.38
N GLY A 1004 34.26 -9.90 0.77
CA GLY A 1004 33.04 -10.51 0.22
C GLY A 1004 32.82 -11.97 0.64
N GLY A 1005 33.47 -12.41 1.73
CA GLY A 1005 33.33 -13.73 2.36
C GLY A 1005 34.67 -14.46 2.58
N GLU A 1006 34.70 -15.37 3.55
CA GLU A 1006 35.91 -16.11 3.98
C GLU A 1006 36.55 -16.93 2.84
N LYS A 1007 35.74 -17.50 1.94
CA LYS A 1007 36.22 -18.25 0.77
C LYS A 1007 36.99 -17.37 -0.22
N THR A 1008 36.58 -16.12 -0.39
CA THR A 1008 37.22 -15.16 -1.30
C THR A 1008 38.53 -14.66 -0.70
N GLU A 1009 38.56 -14.43 0.62
CA GLU A 1009 39.79 -14.07 1.32
C GLU A 1009 40.86 -15.16 1.19
N LYS A 1010 40.53 -16.43 1.46
CA LYS A 1010 41.44 -17.57 1.26
C LYS A 1010 41.96 -17.63 -0.18
N LYS A 1011 41.09 -17.34 -1.16
CA LYS A 1011 41.46 -17.29 -2.58
C LYS A 1011 42.44 -16.15 -2.89
N TYR A 1012 42.27 -14.97 -2.29
CA TYR A 1012 43.13 -13.81 -2.50
C TYR A 1012 44.51 -14.02 -1.86
N ARG A 1013 44.55 -14.50 -0.61
CA ARG A 1013 45.80 -14.87 0.07
C ARG A 1013 46.59 -15.94 -0.69
N LYS A 1014 45.90 -16.95 -1.23
CA LYS A 1014 46.55 -17.97 -2.08
C LYS A 1014 47.11 -17.38 -3.37
N ALA A 1015 46.43 -16.40 -3.99
CA ALA A 1015 46.91 -15.75 -5.21
C ALA A 1015 48.18 -14.93 -4.95
N GLU A 1016 48.20 -14.17 -3.86
CA GLU A 1016 49.36 -13.40 -3.43
C GLU A 1016 50.55 -14.31 -3.07
N TRP A 1017 50.32 -15.41 -2.33
CA TRP A 1017 51.36 -16.39 -2.01
C TRP A 1017 52.04 -16.94 -3.28
N TRP A 1018 51.26 -17.25 -4.32
CA TRP A 1018 51.81 -17.70 -5.60
C TRP A 1018 52.56 -16.59 -6.37
N ALA A 1019 52.17 -15.33 -6.20
CA ALA A 1019 52.88 -14.20 -6.79
C ALA A 1019 54.22 -13.95 -6.08
N LYS A 1020 54.24 -14.03 -4.74
CA LYS A 1020 55.45 -14.00 -3.89
C LYS A 1020 56.45 -15.09 -4.31
N LYS A 1021 56.00 -16.35 -4.33
CA LYS A 1021 56.86 -17.50 -4.69
C LYS A 1021 57.46 -17.41 -6.10
N ARG A 1022 56.80 -16.70 -7.02
CA ARG A 1022 57.24 -16.55 -8.41
C ARG A 1022 57.92 -15.20 -8.70
N ALA A 1023 58.21 -14.40 -7.68
CA ALA A 1023 58.83 -13.08 -7.80
C ALA A 1023 58.17 -12.20 -8.88
N LYS A 1024 56.82 -12.17 -8.91
CA LYS A 1024 56.07 -11.45 -9.95
C LYS A 1024 55.72 -10.02 -9.53
N GLY A 1025 55.95 -9.06 -10.42
CA GLY A 1025 55.55 -7.65 -10.24
C GLY A 1025 56.23 -7.05 -9.00
N LEU A 1026 55.41 -6.53 -8.08
CA LEU A 1026 55.82 -5.97 -6.79
C LEU A 1026 56.73 -6.91 -5.98
N TRP A 1027 56.63 -8.23 -6.19
CA TRP A 1027 57.37 -9.22 -5.39
C TRP A 1027 58.76 -9.56 -5.96
N LYS A 1028 59.26 -8.85 -6.97
CA LYS A 1028 60.57 -9.14 -7.61
C LYS A 1028 61.76 -9.03 -6.64
N ASP A 1029 61.73 -8.02 -5.78
CA ASP A 1029 62.80 -7.72 -4.82
C ASP A 1029 62.43 -8.13 -3.38
N TYR A 1030 61.30 -8.82 -3.21
CA TYR A 1030 60.84 -9.27 -1.90
C TYR A 1030 61.77 -10.35 -1.32
N GLY A 1031 62.41 -10.03 -0.19
CA GLY A 1031 63.30 -10.94 0.54
C GLY A 1031 64.78 -10.91 0.09
N ARG A 1032 65.18 -9.96 -0.76
CA ARG A 1032 66.61 -9.69 -1.04
C ARG A 1032 67.22 -8.89 0.10
N VAL A 1033 68.37 -9.33 0.60
CA VAL A 1033 69.14 -8.59 1.61
C VAL A 1033 69.69 -7.32 0.96
N GLY A 1034 69.30 -6.14 1.46
CA GLY A 1034 69.70 -4.83 0.94
C GLY A 1034 68.75 -4.17 -0.08
N SER A 1035 67.54 -4.70 -0.30
CA SER A 1035 66.54 -4.07 -1.19
C SER A 1035 65.60 -3.11 -0.45
N ASP A 1036 65.32 -1.94 -1.04
CA ASP A 1036 64.33 -0.93 -0.56
C ASP A 1036 62.86 -1.34 -0.78
N TRP A 1037 62.57 -2.64 -0.69
CA TRP A 1037 61.21 -3.14 -0.91
C TRP A 1037 60.29 -2.73 0.25
N GLU A 1038 59.21 -2.03 -0.07
CA GLU A 1038 58.17 -1.64 0.89
C GLU A 1038 56.77 -2.01 0.37
N SER A 1039 55.90 -2.51 1.24
CA SER A 1039 54.51 -2.78 0.88
C SER A 1039 53.70 -1.47 0.72
N PRO A 1040 52.60 -1.46 -0.05
CA PRO A 1040 51.72 -0.30 -0.15
C PRO A 1040 51.23 0.24 1.21
N ARG A 1041 51.08 -0.64 2.20
CA ARG A 1041 50.66 -0.24 3.54
C ARG A 1041 51.79 0.43 4.33
N GLU A 1042 53.00 -0.11 4.26
CA GLU A 1042 54.18 0.48 4.92
C GLU A 1042 54.47 1.87 4.34
N TYR A 1043 54.39 2.02 3.02
CA TYR A 1043 54.47 3.32 2.35
C TYR A 1043 53.40 4.30 2.87
N LYS A 1044 52.13 3.88 2.96
CA LYS A 1044 51.05 4.72 3.52
C LYS A 1044 51.27 5.11 4.97
N ASN A 1045 51.76 4.18 5.81
CA ASN A 1045 52.08 4.47 7.20
C ASN A 1045 53.25 5.46 7.31
N ARG A 1046 54.30 5.31 6.50
CA ARG A 1046 55.46 6.21 6.41
C ARG A 1046 55.06 7.62 5.98
N MET A 1047 54.10 7.74 5.07
CA MET A 1047 53.61 9.02 4.53
C MET A 1047 52.43 9.62 5.32
N GLY A 1048 52.09 9.05 6.49
CA GLY A 1048 51.01 9.55 7.36
C GLY A 1048 49.58 9.39 6.79
N MET A 1049 49.37 8.43 5.87
CA MET A 1049 48.09 8.14 5.20
C MET A 1049 47.23 7.09 5.91
N GLY A 1050 47.48 6.81 7.19
CA GLY A 1050 46.69 5.84 7.96
C GLY A 1050 45.22 6.24 8.07
N ASP A 1051 44.30 5.27 7.88
CA ASP A 1051 42.88 5.49 8.16
C ASP A 1051 42.69 5.96 9.62
N PRO A 1052 41.99 7.08 9.89
CA PRO A 1052 41.75 7.54 11.26
C PRO A 1052 40.91 6.54 12.05
N ALA A 1053 41.18 6.42 13.35
CA ALA A 1053 40.44 5.56 14.27
C ALA A 1053 38.93 5.89 14.23
N PRO A 1054 38.03 4.88 14.27
CA PRO A 1054 36.59 5.13 14.28
C PRO A 1054 36.19 5.86 15.56
N ILE A 1055 35.32 6.87 15.40
CA ILE A 1055 34.65 7.57 16.51
C ILE A 1055 33.93 6.52 17.37
N GLU A 1056 34.46 6.27 18.57
CA GLU A 1056 33.74 5.52 19.60
C GLU A 1056 32.44 6.27 19.90
N LYS A 1057 31.31 5.63 19.64
CA LYS A 1057 30.06 6.02 20.29
C LYS A 1057 30.26 5.78 21.77
N GLY A 1058 30.48 6.86 22.52
CA GLY A 1058 30.65 6.84 23.97
C GLY A 1058 29.55 6.04 24.65
N ILE A 1059 29.92 4.87 25.15
CA ILE A 1059 29.28 4.24 26.29
C ILE A 1059 30.17 4.62 27.47
N GLY A 1060 29.69 5.54 28.30
CA GLY A 1060 30.37 5.97 29.51
C GLY A 1060 30.65 4.79 30.43
N LYS A 1061 31.92 4.66 30.84
CA LYS A 1061 32.35 3.83 31.97
C LYS A 1061 32.16 4.61 33.28
N GLY A 1062 31.55 3.98 34.28
CA GLY A 1062 31.83 4.18 35.71
C GLY A 1062 32.09 2.81 36.33
N LYS A 1063 33.37 2.40 36.42
CA LYS A 1063 34.19 2.26 37.65
C LYS A 1063 33.68 1.27 38.71
N ASN A 1064 34.39 0.14 38.77
CA ASN A 1064 34.89 -0.62 39.93
C ASN A 1064 34.27 -0.37 41.33
N GLY A 1065 33.76 -1.45 41.93
CA GLY A 1065 34.55 -2.23 42.90
C GLY A 1065 34.20 -2.06 44.39
N LYS A 1066 33.73 -3.16 45.02
CA LYS A 1066 34.36 -3.83 46.18
C LYS A 1066 33.48 -4.99 46.68
N LYS A 1067 34.16 -6.11 46.95
CA LYS A 1067 33.74 -7.42 47.49
C LYS A 1067 33.06 -8.37 46.53
#